data_AF-A0A1R3F4F4-F1
#
_entry.id   AF-A0A1R3F4F4-F1
#
_cell.length_a   1.000
_cell.length_b   1.000
_cell.length_c   1.000
_cell.angle_alpha   90.00
_cell.angle_beta   90.00
_cell.angle_gamma   90.00
#
_symmetry.space_group_name_H-M   'P 1'
#
loop_
_entity.id
_entity.type
_entity.pdbx_description
1 polymer ?
#
loop_
_entity_poly.entity_id
_entity_poly.type
_entity_poly.pdbx_seq_one_letter_code
_entity_poly.pdbx_strand_id
1 'polypeptide(L)'
;MKLLIAFIITLSLSFTSVVNASEEFSDAVQVGDLIQVNVPGESTLNTGFQVDKRGRITLPEVGAVFVAGYDSEQLNKVVLESLATAYKDLSNASVYVKEQQIIIYVQGYVEQPGEYTLALGSSIQMALYAAGGLRPGAQLDKLILKRGADNKEFNYKRFLDSGDESTLPTLQSLDSLFVPASPLVGNIEQEFDAAKLANSGDSADSRNSIKVFGEVNAPGSFTYKESTDLVDVLMRSGGVTRYASVEQIRVISNNTPTLFNLKRYLDSGDESLLPILRPGATIFVPKQEEEIKSGANMVYVMGEVAAPGAFEGKRDATFMDILANAGGPTRFAESRQIRVIKADGRVLKFDLAAYTEGLPNSNPPSIKAGDAIFVPEKTDMNEKSWLKIAPDRAVNVIGEVNRPGRIEWSDEMNFMGLLAHVGGPTLRADTSKIEVVTGRKMVVFNLDDFIRNGAPRDLMPQIRAGSIVRVHDLPQDPSDNKSQWVRQSSDASIYIFGQVNAPGRYRFTKDMHFLDILSAADGPTKDADIHNVRVTHRDKTYSKVSKLNLSLYFETGDESLLPNVTTGDTIYIPEKGKNWLDTPKEETVRVLGAINNPGRYVFNDNMTILDILAEAAGPTDNAYVEKITIVNMSCCQGQARTFDLVEFSKTANIYNLPVLRAGDTIYIPDRRESFMEKARVGLEDILRLTTMIVLIGAL
;
A
#
# COMPACT_ATOMS: atom_id res chain seq x y z
N MET A 1 29.37 63.09 66.21
CA MET A 1 29.90 63.03 64.84
C MET A 1 29.59 61.65 64.28
N LYS A 2 28.63 61.58 63.33
CA LYS A 2 28.32 60.48 62.39
C LYS A 2 28.00 59.09 62.99
N LEU A 3 26.73 58.76 63.22
CA LEU A 3 25.85 58.04 62.27
C LEU A 3 26.51 56.78 61.66
N LEU A 4 26.31 55.62 62.30
CA LEU A 4 25.89 54.38 61.61
C LEU A 4 25.41 53.37 62.67
N ILE A 5 24.10 53.37 62.88
CA ILE A 5 23.31 52.33 63.55
C ILE A 5 22.96 51.27 62.50
N ALA A 6 22.63 50.05 62.95
CA ALA A 6 21.99 48.94 62.23
C ALA A 6 22.99 47.94 61.61
N PHE A 7 22.88 46.61 61.72
CA PHE A 7 21.88 45.75 62.35
C PHE A 7 22.53 44.34 62.41
N ILE A 8 22.83 43.83 63.61
CA ILE A 8 23.23 42.44 63.85
C ILE A 8 22.03 41.75 64.53
N ILE A 9 21.62 40.62 63.96
CA ILE A 9 20.67 39.62 64.49
C ILE A 9 19.19 40.02 64.40
N THR A 10 18.55 39.62 63.30
CA THR A 10 17.26 38.92 63.36
C THR A 10 17.10 38.08 62.10
N LEU A 11 17.36 36.78 62.26
CA LEU A 11 17.06 35.72 61.31
C LEU A 11 15.54 35.57 61.24
N SER A 12 14.88 36.36 60.38
CA SER A 12 13.48 36.16 60.03
C SER A 12 13.42 35.34 58.74
N LEU A 13 13.08 34.05 58.90
CA LEU A 13 12.58 33.19 57.84
C LEU A 13 11.45 33.92 57.09
N SER A 14 11.78 34.44 55.91
CA SER A 14 10.77 34.79 54.91
C SER A 14 10.61 33.57 54.01
N PHE A 15 9.76 32.64 54.42
CA PHE A 15 9.17 31.68 53.50
C PHE A 15 8.32 32.50 52.53
N THR A 16 8.88 32.85 51.38
CA THR A 16 8.06 33.20 50.22
C THR A 16 7.40 31.91 49.78
N SER A 17 6.13 31.73 50.15
CA SER A 17 5.25 30.76 49.51
C SER A 17 5.20 31.12 48.03
N VAL A 18 5.96 30.37 47.22
CA VAL A 18 5.68 30.25 45.80
C VAL A 18 4.31 29.58 45.74
N VAL A 19 3.27 30.39 45.52
CA VAL A 19 1.98 29.88 45.09
C VAL A 19 2.25 29.29 43.71
N ASN A 20 2.48 27.98 43.69
CA ASN A 20 2.27 27.20 42.48
C ASN A 20 0.80 27.38 42.14
N ALA A 21 0.51 28.26 41.19
CA ALA A 21 -0.73 28.18 40.43
C ALA A 21 -0.64 26.87 39.64
N SER A 22 -1.02 25.76 40.28
CA SER A 22 -1.56 24.62 39.54
C SER A 22 -2.71 25.19 38.73
N GLU A 23 -2.64 25.12 37.41
CA GLU A 23 -3.80 25.32 36.56
C GLU A 23 -4.91 24.39 37.10
N GLU A 24 -5.90 24.98 37.77
CA GLU A 24 -7.14 24.28 38.08
C GLU A 24 -7.74 23.90 36.74
N PHE A 25 -7.60 22.63 36.35
CA PHE A 25 -8.55 22.04 35.41
C PHE A 25 -9.92 22.27 36.04
N SER A 26 -10.68 23.19 35.45
CA SER A 26 -12.05 23.42 35.85
C SER A 26 -12.77 22.08 35.72
N ASP A 27 -13.19 21.51 36.84
CA ASP A 27 -13.96 20.26 36.93
C ASP A 27 -15.40 20.44 36.41
N ALA A 28 -15.62 21.52 35.66
CA ALA A 28 -16.89 21.90 35.08
C ALA A 28 -17.05 21.29 33.70
N VAL A 29 -18.26 20.81 33.43
CA VAL A 29 -18.65 20.22 32.16
C VAL A 29 -18.50 21.24 31.03
N GLN A 30 -17.80 20.85 29.96
CA GLN A 30 -17.61 21.65 28.77
C GLN A 30 -18.45 21.14 27.59
N VAL A 31 -18.64 22.00 26.60
CA VAL A 31 -19.24 21.61 25.33
C VAL A 31 -18.32 20.59 24.66
N GLY A 32 -18.88 19.47 24.19
CA GLY A 32 -18.14 18.37 23.59
C GLY A 32 -17.89 17.21 24.53
N ASP A 33 -17.90 17.42 25.84
CA ASP A 33 -17.66 16.36 26.84
C ASP A 33 -18.65 15.21 26.71
N LEU A 34 -18.19 14.02 27.09
CA LEU A 34 -19.00 12.81 27.10
C LEU A 34 -19.45 12.50 28.52
N ILE A 35 -20.75 12.64 28.79
CA ILE A 35 -21.35 12.37 30.10
C ILE A 35 -21.81 10.93 30.16
N GLN A 36 -21.30 10.15 31.12
CA GLN A 36 -21.80 8.82 31.39
C GLN A 36 -22.91 8.90 32.43
N VAL A 37 -24.06 8.34 32.11
CA VAL A 37 -25.14 8.08 33.05
C VAL A 37 -25.14 6.57 33.28
N ASN A 38 -25.10 6.14 34.53
CA ASN A 38 -25.19 4.73 34.89
C ASN A 38 -26.43 4.54 35.76
N VAL A 39 -27.41 3.79 35.24
CA VAL A 39 -28.60 3.40 35.99
C VAL A 39 -28.68 1.87 35.97
N PRO A 40 -28.50 1.21 37.13
CA PRO A 40 -28.61 -0.24 37.20
C PRO A 40 -29.97 -0.73 36.68
N GLY A 41 -29.94 -1.72 35.77
CA GLY A 41 -31.15 -2.29 35.17
C GLY A 41 -31.62 -1.61 33.87
N GLU A 42 -31.11 -0.41 33.54
CA GLU A 42 -31.51 0.34 32.33
C GLU A 42 -30.34 0.49 31.35
N SER A 43 -30.20 -0.48 30.43
CA SER A 43 -29.07 -0.53 29.49
C SER A 43 -29.04 0.62 28.48
N THR A 44 -30.19 1.22 28.18
CA THR A 44 -30.32 2.36 27.24
C THR A 44 -29.68 3.63 27.78
N LEU A 45 -29.67 3.79 29.12
CA LEU A 45 -29.04 4.93 29.79
C LEU A 45 -27.55 4.74 30.03
N ASN A 46 -27.05 3.50 30.00
CA ASN A 46 -25.63 3.18 30.18
C ASN A 46 -24.76 3.50 28.95
N THR A 47 -25.09 4.57 28.22
CA THR A 47 -24.35 5.08 27.07
C THR A 47 -23.77 6.46 27.37
N GLY A 48 -22.73 6.87 26.64
CA GLY A 48 -22.16 8.20 26.77
C GLY A 48 -23.00 9.22 26.01
N PHE A 49 -23.42 10.30 26.68
CA PHE A 49 -24.17 11.40 26.11
C PHE A 49 -23.27 12.60 25.89
N GLN A 50 -23.05 12.96 24.63
CA GLN A 50 -22.20 14.11 24.29
C GLN A 50 -22.92 15.43 24.58
N VAL A 51 -22.22 16.38 25.18
CA VAL A 51 -22.72 17.74 25.42
C VAL A 51 -22.75 18.51 24.10
N ASP A 52 -23.95 18.87 23.65
CA ASP A 52 -24.18 19.59 22.40
C ASP A 52 -23.63 21.03 22.44
N LYS A 53 -23.60 21.70 21.28
CA LYS A 53 -23.18 23.11 21.13
C LYS A 53 -24.00 24.12 21.94
N ARG A 54 -25.15 23.73 22.49
CA ARG A 54 -26.00 24.55 23.37
C ARG A 54 -25.77 24.21 24.85
N GLY A 55 -24.79 23.35 25.15
CA GLY A 55 -24.44 22.93 26.49
C GLY A 55 -25.39 21.90 27.08
N ARG A 56 -26.07 21.11 26.25
CA ARG A 56 -27.11 20.16 26.69
C ARG A 56 -26.78 18.73 26.29
N ILE A 57 -27.18 17.77 27.11
CA ILE A 57 -27.24 16.35 26.76
C ILE A 57 -28.69 15.97 26.43
N THR A 58 -28.88 15.03 25.51
CA THR A 58 -30.23 14.54 25.17
C THR A 58 -30.43 13.16 25.77
N LEU A 59 -31.26 13.09 26.81
CA LEU A 59 -31.56 11.85 27.52
C LEU A 59 -32.82 11.19 26.95
N PRO A 60 -32.87 9.84 26.86
CA PRO A 60 -34.09 9.10 26.53
C PRO A 60 -35.25 9.45 27.47
N GLU A 61 -36.47 9.52 26.95
CA GLU A 61 -37.73 9.81 27.68
C GLU A 61 -37.84 11.18 28.39
N VAL A 62 -36.72 11.87 28.62
CA VAL A 62 -36.63 13.17 29.30
C VAL A 62 -36.39 14.31 28.30
N GLY A 63 -35.58 14.08 27.27
CA GLY A 63 -35.19 15.09 26.29
C GLY A 63 -33.93 15.87 26.68
N ALA A 64 -33.83 17.13 26.23
CA ALA A 64 -32.60 17.92 26.35
C ALA A 64 -32.45 18.55 27.75
N VAL A 65 -31.34 18.27 28.43
CA VAL A 65 -30.98 18.77 29.76
C VAL A 65 -29.71 19.61 29.67
N PHE A 66 -29.74 20.84 30.17
CA PHE A 66 -28.57 21.73 30.20
C PHE A 66 -27.60 21.31 31.30
N VAL A 67 -26.33 21.12 30.94
CA VAL A 67 -25.28 20.60 31.84
C VAL A 67 -23.96 21.38 31.75
N ALA A 68 -23.75 22.20 30.72
CA ALA A 68 -22.48 22.92 30.57
C ALA A 68 -22.26 23.93 31.71
N GLY A 69 -21.04 23.96 32.24
CA GLY A 69 -20.62 24.80 33.36
C GLY A 69 -20.92 24.22 34.74
N TYR A 70 -21.58 23.05 34.83
CA TYR A 70 -21.80 22.38 36.10
C TYR A 70 -20.57 21.59 36.54
N ASP A 71 -20.25 21.65 37.83
CA ASP A 71 -19.31 20.73 38.46
C ASP A 71 -19.91 19.32 38.58
N SER A 72 -19.10 18.35 38.98
CA SER A 72 -19.52 16.95 39.12
C SER A 72 -20.75 16.75 40.04
N GLU A 73 -20.88 17.54 41.11
CA GLU A 73 -22.00 17.43 42.06
C GLU A 73 -23.29 18.00 41.46
N GLN A 74 -23.19 19.19 40.87
CA GLN A 74 -24.28 19.87 40.17
C GLN A 74 -24.77 19.07 38.96
N LEU A 75 -23.85 18.50 38.18
CA LEU A 75 -24.14 17.63 37.05
C LEU A 75 -24.97 16.44 37.52
N ASN A 76 -24.49 15.72 38.55
CA ASN A 76 -25.18 14.55 39.06
C ASN A 76 -26.57 14.89 39.59
N LYS A 77 -26.70 15.98 40.34
CA LYS A 77 -27.98 16.45 40.85
C LYS A 77 -28.98 16.78 39.73
N VAL A 78 -28.60 17.64 38.78
CA VAL A 78 -29.52 18.13 37.74
C VAL A 78 -29.96 17.01 36.80
N VAL A 79 -29.04 16.10 36.44
CA VAL A 79 -29.36 14.97 35.57
C VAL A 79 -30.28 13.97 36.28
N LEU A 80 -30.02 13.64 37.55
CA LEU A 80 -30.89 12.75 38.32
C LEU A 80 -32.28 13.35 38.58
N GLU A 81 -32.37 14.64 38.89
CA GLU A 81 -33.66 15.35 39.03
C GLU A 81 -34.46 15.32 37.71
N SER A 82 -33.78 15.46 36.57
CA SER A 82 -34.40 15.37 35.26
C SER A 82 -34.84 13.95 34.91
N LEU A 83 -34.05 12.92 35.28
CA LEU A 83 -34.43 11.51 35.10
C LEU A 83 -35.61 11.10 35.99
N ALA A 84 -35.78 11.70 37.17
CA ALA A 84 -36.85 11.37 38.09
C ALA A 84 -38.26 11.67 37.53
N THR A 85 -38.39 12.46 36.45
CA THR A 85 -39.67 12.69 35.78
C THR A 85 -40.15 11.48 34.97
N ALA A 86 -39.23 10.61 34.54
CA ALA A 86 -39.53 9.44 33.70
C ALA A 86 -39.19 8.10 34.39
N TYR A 87 -38.23 8.09 35.32
CA TYR A 87 -37.72 6.89 35.99
C TYR A 87 -38.01 6.90 37.49
N LYS A 88 -38.42 5.74 38.05
CA LYS A 88 -38.89 5.65 39.45
C LYS A 88 -37.80 5.30 40.47
N ASP A 89 -36.81 4.49 40.10
CA ASP A 89 -35.72 4.07 40.98
C ASP A 89 -34.38 4.55 40.44
N LEU A 90 -33.84 5.59 41.06
CA LEU A 90 -32.54 6.19 40.75
C LEU A 90 -31.59 6.12 41.95
N SER A 91 -31.91 5.31 42.97
CA SER A 91 -31.18 5.27 44.24
C SER A 91 -29.70 4.89 44.10
N ASN A 92 -29.36 4.11 43.07
CA ASN A 92 -28.00 3.68 42.74
C ASN A 92 -27.51 4.27 41.40
N ALA A 93 -28.16 5.32 40.91
CA ALA A 93 -27.75 5.97 39.67
C ALA A 93 -26.54 6.89 39.91
N SER A 94 -25.62 6.94 38.94
CA SER A 94 -24.46 7.83 38.99
C SER A 94 -24.24 8.52 37.66
N VAL A 95 -23.88 9.79 37.71
CA VAL A 95 -23.60 10.61 36.53
C VAL A 95 -22.24 11.28 36.72
N TYR A 96 -21.38 11.16 35.73
CA TYR A 96 -20.05 11.74 35.75
C TYR A 96 -19.53 12.00 34.34
N VAL A 97 -18.53 12.88 34.21
CA VAL A 97 -17.82 13.10 32.95
C VAL A 97 -16.91 11.90 32.69
N LYS A 98 -17.16 11.20 31.58
CA LYS A 98 -16.37 10.03 31.18
C LYS A 98 -15.12 10.41 30.40
N GLU A 99 -15.29 11.33 29.45
CA GLU A 99 -14.22 11.83 28.60
C GLU A 99 -14.39 13.34 28.42
N GLN A 100 -13.32 14.09 28.65
CA GLN A 100 -13.27 15.50 28.33
C GLN A 100 -12.88 15.67 26.86
N GLN A 101 -13.73 16.34 26.10
CA GLN A 101 -13.59 16.45 24.65
C GLN A 101 -13.97 17.85 24.18
N ILE A 102 -13.35 18.27 23.07
CA ILE A 102 -13.63 19.53 22.42
C ILE A 102 -14.19 19.27 21.02
N ILE A 103 -15.19 20.05 20.61
CA ILE A 103 -15.71 20.04 19.24
C ILE A 103 -15.08 21.20 18.50
N ILE A 104 -14.44 20.97 17.36
CA ILE A 104 -13.84 22.03 16.54
C ILE A 104 -14.31 21.94 15.10
N TYR A 105 -14.14 23.03 14.35
CA TYR A 105 -14.41 23.08 12.92
C TYR A 105 -13.13 23.31 12.15
N VAL A 106 -12.74 22.36 11.28
CA VAL A 106 -11.59 22.54 10.38
C VAL A 106 -12.11 22.88 8.98
N GLN A 107 -11.69 24.03 8.46
CA GLN A 107 -12.22 24.61 7.22
C GLN A 107 -11.09 25.13 6.31
N GLY A 108 -11.39 25.30 5.02
CA GLY A 108 -10.45 25.84 4.04
C GLY A 108 -9.67 24.76 3.29
N TYR A 109 -8.38 25.00 3.03
CA TYR A 109 -7.50 24.14 2.20
C TYR A 109 -6.97 22.91 2.96
N VAL A 110 -7.89 22.05 3.39
CA VAL A 110 -7.62 20.74 4.03
C VAL A 110 -8.33 19.64 3.24
N GLU A 111 -7.87 18.39 3.33
CA GLU A 111 -8.42 17.29 2.54
C GLU A 111 -9.92 17.08 2.80
N GLN A 112 -10.30 17.03 4.08
CA GLN A 112 -11.68 16.86 4.52
C GLN A 112 -12.08 18.03 5.44
N PRO A 113 -12.71 19.09 4.92
CA PRO A 113 -13.29 20.14 5.76
C PRO A 113 -14.52 19.61 6.52
N GLY A 114 -14.63 19.90 7.82
CA GLY A 114 -15.71 19.34 8.65
C GLY A 114 -15.65 19.70 10.14
N GLU A 115 -16.61 19.15 10.88
CA GLU A 115 -16.67 19.18 12.35
C GLU A 115 -15.93 17.94 12.90
N TYR A 116 -15.11 18.15 13.94
CA TYR A 116 -14.30 17.10 14.55
C TYR A 116 -14.38 17.15 16.07
N THR A 117 -14.57 15.99 16.69
CA THR A 117 -14.50 15.81 18.15
C THR A 117 -13.12 15.29 18.52
N LEU A 118 -12.41 16.02 19.37
CA LEU A 118 -11.04 15.72 19.78
C LEU A 118 -10.95 15.65 21.32
N ALA A 119 -9.95 14.95 21.85
CA ALA A 119 -9.71 14.93 23.29
C ALA A 119 -9.30 16.32 23.82
N LEU A 120 -9.65 16.66 25.06
CA LEU A 120 -9.20 17.89 25.70
C LEU A 120 -7.67 17.94 25.73
N GLY A 121 -7.09 19.09 25.35
CA GLY A 121 -5.64 19.27 25.20
C GLY A 121 -5.07 18.86 23.84
N SER A 122 -5.91 18.43 22.89
CA SER A 122 -5.48 18.16 21.52
C SER A 122 -4.87 19.40 20.85
N SER A 123 -3.80 19.18 20.08
CA SER A 123 -3.06 20.24 19.39
C SER A 123 -3.62 20.54 18.00
N ILE A 124 -3.17 21.65 17.39
CA ILE A 124 -3.51 22.02 16.01
C ILE A 124 -3.13 20.91 15.02
N GLN A 125 -2.04 20.20 15.28
CA GLN A 125 -1.56 19.09 14.47
C GLN A 125 -2.56 17.94 14.47
N MET A 126 -3.11 17.59 15.64
CA MET A 126 -4.11 16.54 15.77
C MET A 126 -5.41 16.91 15.04
N ALA A 127 -5.80 18.19 15.11
CA ALA A 127 -6.93 18.72 14.35
C ALA A 127 -6.74 18.63 12.83
N LEU A 128 -5.57 19.05 12.32
CA LEU A 128 -5.25 18.95 10.90
C LEU A 128 -5.14 17.50 10.43
N TYR A 129 -4.60 16.61 11.27
CA TYR A 129 -4.53 15.19 11.00
C TYR A 129 -5.92 14.56 10.89
N ALA A 130 -6.83 14.88 11.82
CA ALA A 130 -8.22 14.43 11.79
C ALA A 130 -8.94 14.89 10.49
N ALA A 131 -8.58 16.06 9.97
CA ALA A 131 -9.07 16.58 8.69
C ALA A 131 -8.40 15.97 7.44
N GLY A 132 -7.59 14.92 7.58
CA GLY A 132 -6.88 14.26 6.48
C GLY A 132 -5.63 15.00 5.99
N GLY A 133 -5.20 16.05 6.69
CA GLY A 133 -4.04 16.87 6.33
C GLY A 133 -4.38 18.08 5.47
N LEU A 134 -3.33 18.84 5.12
CA LEU A 134 -3.41 20.09 4.35
C LEU A 134 -3.33 19.79 2.85
N ARG A 135 -4.16 20.47 2.03
CA ARG A 135 -4.10 20.35 0.57
C ARG A 135 -2.89 21.07 0.00
N PRO A 136 -2.35 20.63 -1.17
CA PRO A 136 -1.37 21.42 -1.92
C PRO A 136 -1.89 22.84 -2.19
N GLY A 137 -1.09 23.84 -1.84
CA GLY A 137 -1.49 25.25 -1.94
C GLY A 137 -2.09 25.86 -0.68
N ALA A 138 -2.18 25.13 0.44
CA ALA A 138 -2.51 25.70 1.75
C ALA A 138 -1.49 26.76 2.20
N GLN A 139 -1.96 27.88 2.76
CA GLN A 139 -1.12 28.94 3.27
C GLN A 139 -0.66 28.67 4.71
N LEU A 140 0.49 28.03 4.87
CA LEU A 140 0.99 27.56 6.18
C LEU A 140 1.41 28.66 7.16
N ASP A 141 1.69 29.86 6.68
CA ASP A 141 2.19 30.97 7.50
C ASP A 141 1.08 31.86 8.09
N LYS A 142 -0.19 31.66 7.66
CA LYS A 142 -1.34 32.48 8.06
C LYS A 142 -2.59 31.68 8.39
N LEU A 143 -2.44 30.57 9.11
CA LEU A 143 -3.61 29.84 9.60
C LEU A 143 -4.37 30.72 10.58
N ILE A 144 -5.70 30.64 10.57
CA ILE A 144 -6.55 31.46 11.43
C ILE A 144 -7.31 30.53 12.38
N LEU A 145 -7.09 30.72 13.68
CA LEU A 145 -7.95 30.15 14.71
C LEU A 145 -9.03 31.18 15.06
N LYS A 146 -10.29 30.84 14.84
CA LYS A 146 -11.44 31.67 15.17
C LYS A 146 -12.12 31.15 16.42
N ARG A 147 -12.27 32.01 17.42
CA ARG A 147 -12.96 31.74 18.68
C ARG A 147 -14.05 32.78 18.88
N GLY A 148 -15.27 32.43 18.51
CA GLY A 148 -16.38 33.39 18.50
C GLY A 148 -16.11 34.56 17.54
N ALA A 149 -15.94 35.77 18.09
CA ALA A 149 -15.60 36.98 17.33
C ALA A 149 -14.09 37.20 17.17
N ASP A 150 -13.26 36.51 17.96
CA ASP A 150 -11.82 36.68 17.96
C ASP A 150 -11.18 35.83 16.86
N ASN A 151 -10.31 36.45 16.06
CA ASN A 151 -9.55 35.78 15.02
C ASN A 151 -8.06 35.91 15.33
N LYS A 152 -7.39 34.78 15.57
CA LYS A 152 -5.96 34.72 15.82
C LYS A 152 -5.24 34.09 14.62
N GLU A 153 -4.51 34.91 13.87
CA GLU A 153 -3.60 34.44 12.83
C GLU A 153 -2.31 33.90 13.48
N PHE A 154 -1.85 32.74 13.00
CA PHE A 154 -0.60 32.13 13.46
C PHE A 154 0.14 31.41 12.33
N ASN A 155 1.45 31.30 12.49
CA ASN A 155 2.34 30.73 11.49
C ASN A 155 2.65 29.27 11.82
N TYR A 156 1.89 28.35 11.23
CA TYR A 156 2.08 26.90 11.39
C TYR A 156 3.38 26.42 10.74
N LYS A 157 3.84 27.06 9.66
CA LYS A 157 5.14 26.74 9.03
C LYS A 157 6.31 26.85 10.03
N ARG A 158 6.29 27.85 10.93
CA ARG A 158 7.34 27.99 11.95
C ARG A 158 7.42 26.76 12.85
N PHE A 159 6.29 26.22 13.27
CA PHE A 159 6.26 24.95 14.01
C PHE A 159 6.84 23.81 13.18
N LEU A 160 6.49 23.70 11.88
CA LEU A 160 7.05 22.65 11.02
C LEU A 160 8.57 22.79 10.84
N ASP A 161 9.08 24.03 10.81
CA ASP A 161 10.50 24.32 10.65
C ASP A 161 11.29 24.08 11.97
N SER A 162 10.70 24.33 13.14
CA SER A 162 11.41 24.33 14.43
C SER A 162 11.03 23.21 15.40
N GLY A 163 9.86 22.59 15.23
CA GLY A 163 9.26 21.66 16.20
C GLY A 163 8.77 22.32 17.49
N ASP A 164 8.77 23.65 17.59
CA ASP A 164 8.42 24.39 18.81
C ASP A 164 6.91 24.57 18.96
N GLU A 165 6.29 23.76 19.83
CA GLU A 165 4.85 23.78 20.10
C GLU A 165 4.37 25.10 20.74
N SER A 166 5.25 25.85 21.42
CA SER A 166 4.89 27.12 22.05
C SER A 166 4.48 28.20 21.05
N THR A 167 4.80 27.99 19.77
CA THR A 167 4.42 28.89 18.68
C THR A 167 2.97 28.73 18.22
N LEU A 168 2.28 27.67 18.67
CA LEU A 168 0.92 27.35 18.26
C LEU A 168 -0.12 27.75 19.33
N PRO A 169 -1.30 28.23 18.93
CA PRO A 169 -2.38 28.47 19.87
C PRO A 169 -2.99 27.15 20.37
N THR A 170 -3.50 27.17 21.60
CA THR A 170 -4.26 26.06 22.18
C THR A 170 -5.70 26.04 21.65
N LEU A 171 -6.20 24.85 21.35
CA LEU A 171 -7.58 24.63 20.92
C LEU A 171 -8.55 24.63 22.10
N GLN A 172 -9.71 25.23 21.89
CA GLN A 172 -10.86 25.18 22.79
C GLN A 172 -12.08 24.66 22.05
N SER A 173 -13.09 24.22 22.80
CA SER A 173 -14.34 23.79 22.20
C SER A 173 -15.02 24.95 21.47
N LEU A 174 -15.62 24.61 20.32
CA LEU A 174 -16.23 25.48 19.33
C LEU A 174 -15.27 26.37 18.53
N ASP A 175 -13.95 26.16 18.65
CA ASP A 175 -12.99 26.83 17.78
C ASP A 175 -13.16 26.43 16.31
N SER A 176 -12.94 27.38 15.40
CA SER A 176 -12.84 27.12 13.98
C SER A 176 -11.42 27.39 13.47
N LEU A 177 -10.75 26.33 13.03
CA LEU A 177 -9.47 26.39 12.37
C LEU A 177 -9.68 26.57 10.87
N PHE A 178 -9.36 27.76 10.36
CA PHE A 178 -9.44 28.08 8.94
C PHE A 178 -8.05 28.08 8.31
N VAL A 179 -7.87 27.24 7.30
CA VAL A 179 -6.65 27.14 6.48
C VAL A 179 -6.86 27.92 5.18
N PRO A 180 -6.23 29.10 5.01
CA PRO A 180 -6.39 29.86 3.79
C PRO A 180 -5.72 29.17 2.59
N ALA A 181 -6.22 29.47 1.40
CA ALA A 181 -5.48 29.23 0.18
C ALA A 181 -4.27 30.16 0.12
N SER A 182 -3.14 29.68 -0.37
CA SER A 182 -2.03 30.54 -0.75
C SER A 182 -2.52 31.55 -1.79
N PRO A 183 -2.25 32.86 -1.66
CA PRO A 183 -2.63 33.88 -2.64
C PRO A 183 -2.07 33.59 -4.04
N LEU A 184 -1.01 32.77 -4.11
CA LEU A 184 -0.38 32.31 -5.35
C LEU A 184 -1.13 31.14 -6.02
N VAL A 185 -2.02 30.45 -5.32
CA VAL A 185 -2.72 29.22 -5.77
C VAL A 185 -4.25 29.34 -5.66
N GLY A 186 -4.77 30.28 -4.88
CA GLY A 186 -6.16 30.34 -4.40
C GLY A 186 -7.26 30.63 -5.43
N ASN A 187 -6.95 30.76 -6.72
CA ASN A 187 -7.94 30.86 -7.80
C ASN A 187 -7.77 29.78 -8.88
N ILE A 188 -7.02 28.71 -8.60
CA ILE A 188 -6.74 27.66 -9.58
C ILE A 188 -7.28 26.30 -9.10
N GLU A 189 -8.60 26.19 -9.00
CA GLU A 189 -9.29 24.96 -9.45
C GLU A 189 -9.70 25.15 -10.92
N GLN A 190 -8.73 25.58 -11.73
CA GLN A 190 -8.80 25.52 -13.17
C GLN A 190 -7.81 24.44 -13.56
N GLU A 191 -8.23 23.44 -14.34
CA GLU A 191 -7.34 22.41 -14.88
C GLU A 191 -6.01 23.06 -15.29
N PHE A 192 -4.95 22.70 -14.56
CA PHE A 192 -3.63 23.30 -14.70
C PHE A 192 -3.03 22.88 -16.05
N ASP A 193 -3.34 23.64 -17.10
CA ASP A 193 -2.57 23.60 -18.33
C ASP A 193 -1.38 24.54 -18.18
N ALA A 194 -0.27 23.99 -17.69
CA ALA A 194 1.01 24.69 -17.50
C ALA A 194 1.53 25.37 -18.78
N ALA A 195 0.96 25.08 -19.96
CA ALA A 195 1.33 25.70 -21.21
C ALA A 195 0.81 27.14 -21.40
N LYS A 196 -0.18 27.62 -20.62
CA LYS A 196 -0.81 28.95 -20.87
C LYS A 196 -0.23 30.13 -20.07
N LEU A 197 0.44 29.89 -18.95
CA LEU A 197 0.92 30.97 -18.06
C LEU A 197 2.31 31.53 -18.39
N ALA A 198 3.14 30.81 -19.14
CA ALA A 198 4.50 31.25 -19.46
C ALA A 198 4.58 32.44 -20.44
N ASN A 199 3.46 32.93 -21.01
CA ASN A 199 3.47 33.82 -22.17
C ASN A 199 2.76 35.19 -22.00
N SER A 200 2.33 35.60 -20.79
CA SER A 200 1.38 36.73 -20.66
C SER A 200 1.90 38.05 -20.04
N GLY A 201 3.18 38.15 -19.66
CA GLY A 201 3.78 39.42 -19.19
C GLY A 201 3.07 40.11 -18.00
N ASP A 202 3.39 41.38 -17.74
CA ASP A 202 2.94 42.16 -16.57
C ASP A 202 1.87 43.23 -16.86
N SER A 203 1.28 43.21 -18.07
CA SER A 203 0.33 44.24 -18.51
C SER A 203 -1.03 43.66 -18.92
N ALA A 204 -2.11 44.26 -18.39
CA ALA A 204 -3.50 43.93 -18.73
C ALA A 204 -4.06 44.75 -19.93
N ASP A 205 -3.35 45.79 -20.38
CA ASP A 205 -3.75 46.64 -21.51
C ASP A 205 -2.82 46.46 -22.72
N SER A 206 -3.39 46.19 -23.89
CA SER A 206 -2.65 45.78 -25.09
C SER A 206 -2.21 46.94 -26.00
N ARG A 207 -2.77 48.15 -25.83
CA ARG A 207 -2.51 49.27 -26.76
C ARG A 207 -1.22 50.02 -26.45
N ASN A 208 -0.85 50.14 -25.17
CA ASN A 208 0.31 50.91 -24.74
C ASN A 208 1.44 50.04 -24.17
N SER A 209 1.33 48.71 -24.21
CA SER A 209 2.34 47.80 -23.70
C SER A 209 3.47 47.54 -24.68
N ILE A 210 4.66 47.27 -24.15
CA ILE A 210 5.83 46.83 -24.89
C ILE A 210 5.79 45.31 -24.99
N LYS A 211 5.91 44.75 -26.20
CA LYS A 211 5.89 43.30 -26.40
C LYS A 211 7.31 42.76 -26.45
N VAL A 212 7.64 41.77 -25.63
CA VAL A 212 8.94 41.09 -25.61
C VAL A 212 8.74 39.63 -25.97
N PHE A 213 9.46 39.13 -26.97
CA PHE A 213 9.45 37.71 -27.32
C PHE A 213 10.79 37.25 -27.91
N GLY A 214 10.98 35.94 -28.01
CA GLY A 214 12.25 35.31 -28.40
C GLY A 214 12.95 34.67 -27.19
N GLU A 215 14.29 34.63 -27.21
CA GLU A 215 15.12 34.01 -26.16
C GLU A 215 15.25 34.88 -24.89
N VAL A 216 14.13 35.08 -24.22
CA VAL A 216 14.05 35.67 -22.87
C VAL A 216 13.46 34.65 -21.90
N ASN A 217 13.76 34.79 -20.61
CA ASN A 217 13.27 33.83 -19.60
C ASN A 217 11.75 33.90 -19.41
N ALA A 218 11.14 35.06 -19.61
CA ALA A 218 9.70 35.26 -19.55
C ALA A 218 9.21 36.18 -20.69
N PRO A 219 8.84 35.61 -21.86
CA PRO A 219 8.25 36.39 -22.94
C PRO A 219 6.85 36.90 -22.54
N GLY A 220 6.47 38.09 -23.00
CA GLY A 220 5.20 38.69 -22.62
C GLY A 220 5.04 40.17 -22.98
N SER A 221 3.93 40.76 -22.54
CA SER A 221 3.66 42.20 -22.70
C SER A 221 3.94 42.96 -21.41
N PHE A 222 4.69 44.06 -21.49
CA PHE A 222 5.18 44.82 -20.36
C PHE A 222 4.64 46.25 -20.36
N THR A 223 4.24 46.75 -19.20
CA THR A 223 3.69 48.11 -19.06
C THR A 223 4.76 49.17 -19.37
N TYR A 224 4.44 50.11 -20.27
CA TYR A 224 5.29 51.27 -20.61
C TYR A 224 5.11 52.42 -19.62
N LYS A 225 6.23 53.05 -19.23
CA LYS A 225 6.29 54.33 -18.51
C LYS A 225 7.28 55.25 -19.22
N GLU A 226 7.19 56.56 -19.00
CA GLU A 226 8.13 57.53 -19.62
C GLU A 226 9.59 57.28 -19.23
N SER A 227 9.83 56.63 -18.08
CA SER A 227 11.16 56.22 -17.60
C SER A 227 11.59 54.82 -18.03
N THR A 228 10.83 54.13 -18.90
CA THR A 228 11.11 52.74 -19.28
C THR A 228 12.17 52.68 -20.36
N ASP A 229 13.28 52.01 -20.06
CA ASP A 229 14.33 51.69 -21.03
C ASP A 229 14.32 50.20 -21.42
N LEU A 230 15.12 49.85 -22.43
CA LEU A 230 15.22 48.49 -22.95
C LEU A 230 15.73 47.47 -21.93
N VAL A 231 16.64 47.88 -21.05
CA VAL A 231 17.29 46.99 -20.08
C VAL A 231 16.34 46.70 -18.93
N ASP A 232 15.59 47.70 -18.44
CA ASP A 232 14.50 47.52 -17.48
C ASP A 232 13.48 46.49 -17.98
N VAL A 233 13.08 46.61 -19.25
CA VAL A 233 12.12 45.68 -19.86
C VAL A 233 12.70 44.27 -19.97
N LEU A 234 13.97 44.13 -20.36
CA LEU A 234 14.65 42.82 -20.42
C LEU A 234 14.85 42.22 -19.01
N MET A 235 15.09 43.03 -17.99
CA MET A 235 15.17 42.57 -16.60
C MET A 235 13.80 42.10 -16.09
N ARG A 236 12.74 42.85 -16.39
CA ARG A 236 11.36 42.47 -16.07
C ARG A 236 10.92 41.21 -16.80
N SER A 237 11.45 40.94 -18.00
CA SER A 237 11.28 39.65 -18.68
C SER A 237 12.16 38.52 -18.11
N GLY A 238 12.69 38.70 -16.90
CA GLY A 238 13.54 37.72 -16.22
C GLY A 238 14.95 37.61 -16.79
N GLY A 239 15.37 38.54 -17.63
CA GLY A 239 16.62 38.48 -18.38
C GLY A 239 16.50 37.67 -19.68
N VAL A 240 17.62 37.62 -20.41
CA VAL A 240 17.77 36.80 -21.63
C VAL A 240 18.18 35.37 -21.26
N THR A 241 17.84 34.38 -22.10
CA THR A 241 18.31 33.00 -21.87
C THR A 241 19.79 32.87 -22.24
N ARG A 242 20.44 31.77 -21.82
CA ARG A 242 21.82 31.45 -22.23
C ARG A 242 21.98 31.19 -23.74
N TYR A 243 20.87 31.06 -24.47
CA TYR A 243 20.87 30.84 -25.91
C TYR A 243 20.50 32.11 -26.69
N ALA A 244 20.41 33.26 -26.02
CA ALA A 244 20.06 34.51 -26.68
C ALA A 244 21.25 35.12 -27.43
N SER A 245 21.02 35.61 -28.65
CA SER A 245 21.98 36.45 -29.36
C SER A 245 21.89 37.88 -28.83
N VAL A 246 22.58 38.12 -27.71
CA VAL A 246 22.56 39.41 -26.99
C VAL A 246 23.18 40.57 -27.80
N GLU A 247 23.92 40.26 -28.86
CA GLU A 247 24.51 41.25 -29.76
C GLU A 247 23.54 41.71 -30.87
N GLN A 248 22.44 40.98 -31.07
CA GLN A 248 21.53 41.17 -32.20
C GLN A 248 20.06 41.34 -31.76
N ILE A 249 19.83 41.93 -30.59
CA ILE A 249 18.46 42.21 -30.11
C ILE A 249 17.80 43.22 -31.05
N ARG A 250 16.61 42.90 -31.56
CA ARG A 250 15.86 43.78 -32.47
C ARG A 250 14.81 44.54 -31.68
N VAL A 251 14.87 45.86 -31.72
CA VAL A 251 13.88 46.75 -31.12
C VAL A 251 13.13 47.47 -32.23
N ILE A 252 11.82 47.29 -32.27
CA ILE A 252 10.91 47.89 -33.25
C ILE A 252 10.08 48.92 -32.50
N SER A 253 10.46 50.18 -32.64
CA SER A 253 9.74 51.33 -32.06
C SER A 253 9.21 52.17 -33.22
N ASN A 254 7.93 52.54 -33.21
CA ASN A 254 7.28 53.31 -34.29
C ASN A 254 7.49 52.73 -35.71
N ASN A 255 7.38 51.39 -35.84
CA ASN A 255 7.59 50.66 -37.11
C ASN A 255 9.01 50.73 -37.70
N THR A 256 9.99 51.29 -36.99
CA THR A 256 11.41 51.29 -37.40
C THR A 256 12.20 50.26 -36.59
N PRO A 257 12.80 49.24 -37.24
CA PRO A 257 13.65 48.26 -36.56
C PRO A 257 15.05 48.83 -36.31
N THR A 258 15.50 48.77 -35.08
CA THR A 258 16.87 49.12 -34.64
C THR A 258 17.52 47.91 -34.00
N LEU A 259 18.81 47.68 -34.31
CA LEU A 259 19.60 46.63 -33.67
C LEU A 259 20.24 47.17 -32.40
N PHE A 260 20.13 46.41 -31.32
CA PHE A 260 20.74 46.72 -30.04
C PHE A 260 21.71 45.60 -29.65
N ASN A 261 22.93 45.99 -29.30
CA ASN A 261 23.96 45.10 -28.79
C ASN A 261 24.05 45.28 -27.27
N LEU A 262 23.38 44.40 -26.54
CA LEU A 262 23.32 44.42 -25.07
C LEU A 262 24.70 44.21 -24.46
N LYS A 263 25.53 43.34 -25.04
CA LYS A 263 26.90 43.12 -24.56
C LYS A 263 27.73 44.41 -24.59
N ARG A 264 27.72 45.12 -25.73
CA ARG A 264 28.45 46.38 -25.87
C ARG A 264 27.96 47.44 -24.88
N TYR A 265 26.66 47.50 -24.63
CA TYR A 265 26.10 48.41 -23.63
C TYR A 265 26.57 48.05 -22.21
N LEU A 266 26.47 46.78 -21.79
CA LEU A 266 26.91 46.34 -20.46
C LEU A 266 28.43 46.51 -20.26
N ASP A 267 29.24 46.31 -21.31
CA ASP A 267 30.69 46.48 -21.26
C ASP A 267 31.12 47.96 -21.15
N SER A 268 30.35 48.89 -21.72
CA SER A 268 30.71 50.32 -21.80
C SER A 268 29.96 51.24 -20.85
N GLY A 269 28.73 50.86 -20.46
CA GLY A 269 27.81 51.70 -19.67
C GLY A 269 27.30 52.94 -20.40
N ASP A 270 27.51 53.06 -21.71
CA ASP A 270 27.15 54.25 -22.48
C ASP A 270 25.64 54.29 -22.78
N GLU A 271 24.91 55.16 -22.07
CA GLU A 271 23.46 55.35 -22.21
C GLU A 271 23.05 55.82 -23.62
N SER A 272 23.96 56.43 -24.39
CA SER A 272 23.67 56.85 -25.77
C SER A 272 23.42 55.66 -26.71
N LEU A 273 23.79 54.45 -26.30
CA LEU A 273 23.56 53.21 -27.02
C LEU A 273 22.13 52.67 -26.85
N LEU A 274 21.35 53.17 -25.89
CA LEU A 274 20.00 52.71 -25.62
C LEU A 274 19.00 53.25 -26.65
N PRO A 275 18.21 52.39 -27.31
CA PRO A 275 17.17 52.85 -28.23
C PRO A 275 15.98 53.45 -27.47
N ILE A 276 15.37 54.49 -28.03
CA ILE A 276 14.19 55.14 -27.44
C ILE A 276 12.95 54.26 -27.61
N LEU A 277 12.36 53.82 -26.49
CA LEU A 277 11.12 53.05 -26.47
C LEU A 277 9.90 53.97 -26.46
N ARG A 278 8.86 53.58 -27.20
CA ARG A 278 7.55 54.24 -27.24
C ARG A 278 6.44 53.24 -26.88
N PRO A 279 5.25 53.72 -26.48
CA PRO A 279 4.09 52.85 -26.28
C PRO A 279 3.85 51.96 -27.52
N GLY A 280 3.65 50.66 -27.31
CA GLY A 280 3.45 49.70 -28.39
C GLY A 280 4.73 49.17 -29.06
N ALA A 281 5.92 49.50 -28.56
CA ALA A 281 7.18 48.98 -29.08
C ALA A 281 7.27 47.44 -28.95
N THR A 282 8.04 46.81 -29.84
CA THR A 282 8.27 45.37 -29.86
C THR A 282 9.76 45.06 -29.75
N ILE A 283 10.13 44.16 -28.84
CA ILE A 283 11.49 43.69 -28.62
C ILE A 283 11.54 42.21 -28.98
N PHE A 284 12.41 41.86 -29.92
CA PHE A 284 12.68 40.49 -30.31
C PHE A 284 14.12 40.12 -29.97
N VAL A 285 14.28 39.10 -29.14
CA VAL A 285 15.60 38.54 -28.79
C VAL A 285 15.81 37.26 -29.61
N PRO A 286 16.63 37.29 -30.66
CA PRO A 286 16.86 36.09 -31.47
C PRO A 286 17.63 35.03 -30.68
N LYS A 287 17.43 33.77 -31.04
CA LYS A 287 18.32 32.69 -30.61
C LYS A 287 19.69 32.90 -31.24
N GLN A 288 20.72 32.69 -30.45
CA GLN A 288 22.09 32.54 -30.89
C GLN A 288 22.10 31.30 -31.78
N GLU A 289 21.96 31.53 -33.08
CA GLU A 289 22.47 30.59 -34.05
C GLU A 289 23.96 30.50 -33.75
N GLU A 290 24.41 29.31 -33.35
CA GLU A 290 25.82 28.98 -33.49
C GLU A 290 26.11 29.19 -34.97
N GLU A 291 26.65 30.36 -35.32
CA GLU A 291 27.45 30.46 -36.52
C GLU A 291 28.46 29.34 -36.35
N ILE A 292 28.22 28.24 -37.08
CA ILE A 292 29.21 27.21 -37.30
C ILE A 292 30.36 27.98 -37.93
N LYS A 293 31.29 28.44 -37.11
CA LYS A 293 32.61 28.82 -37.56
C LYS A 293 33.19 27.52 -38.06
N SER A 294 32.93 27.16 -39.31
CA SER A 294 33.59 26.08 -40.02
C SER A 294 35.04 26.50 -40.22
N GLY A 295 35.80 26.52 -39.12
CA GLY A 295 37.24 26.61 -39.14
C GLY A 295 37.80 25.28 -39.60
N ALA A 296 38.79 25.31 -40.49
CA ALA A 296 39.37 24.14 -41.15
C ALA A 296 40.03 23.12 -40.19
N ASN A 297 40.04 23.34 -38.88
CA ASN A 297 40.77 22.55 -37.88
C ASN A 297 39.92 22.17 -36.64
N MET A 298 38.62 21.92 -36.79
CA MET A 298 37.79 21.50 -35.65
C MET A 298 37.86 20.00 -35.37
N VAL A 299 37.86 19.64 -34.09
CA VAL A 299 37.77 18.27 -33.58
C VAL A 299 36.61 18.23 -32.59
N TYR A 300 35.70 17.29 -32.74
CA TYR A 300 34.54 17.17 -31.86
C TYR A 300 34.88 16.29 -30.66
N VAL A 301 34.59 16.74 -29.45
CA VAL A 301 34.68 15.92 -28.23
C VAL A 301 33.28 15.71 -27.68
N MET A 302 32.88 14.46 -27.53
CA MET A 302 31.55 14.02 -27.17
C MET A 302 31.59 13.02 -26.01
N GLY A 303 30.50 12.96 -25.25
CA GLY A 303 30.34 12.05 -24.12
C GLY A 303 30.85 12.63 -22.81
N GLU A 304 31.35 11.78 -21.92
CA GLU A 304 31.59 12.08 -20.51
C GLU A 304 32.93 12.80 -20.26
N VAL A 305 32.99 14.06 -20.68
CA VAL A 305 34.10 15.00 -20.47
C VAL A 305 33.60 16.24 -19.76
N ALA A 306 34.51 17.01 -19.14
CA ALA A 306 34.13 18.19 -18.38
C ALA A 306 33.44 19.27 -19.25
N ALA A 307 33.83 19.40 -20.52
CA ALA A 307 33.21 20.27 -21.51
C ALA A 307 33.09 19.53 -22.86
N PRO A 308 31.92 18.96 -23.20
CA PRO A 308 31.68 18.41 -24.54
C PRO A 308 31.44 19.55 -25.55
N GLY A 309 31.91 19.38 -26.79
CA GLY A 309 31.77 20.40 -27.83
C GLY A 309 32.79 20.29 -28.95
N ALA A 310 32.79 21.27 -29.87
CA ALA A 310 33.79 21.39 -30.92
C ALA A 310 34.98 22.21 -30.42
N PHE A 311 36.19 21.68 -30.60
CA PHE A 311 37.44 22.30 -30.17
C PHE A 311 38.33 22.59 -31.37
N GLU A 312 38.90 23.80 -31.42
CA GLU A 312 39.84 24.19 -32.46
C GLU A 312 41.23 23.62 -32.15
N GLY A 313 41.71 22.72 -33.00
CA GLY A 313 43.07 22.23 -32.96
C GLY A 313 44.03 23.22 -33.60
N LYS A 314 45.12 23.57 -32.89
CA LYS A 314 46.30 24.17 -33.53
C LYS A 314 46.84 23.20 -34.60
N ARG A 315 47.67 23.69 -35.53
CA ARG A 315 48.19 22.91 -36.68
C ARG A 315 48.85 21.56 -36.32
N ASP A 316 49.25 21.38 -35.05
CA ASP A 316 49.85 20.13 -34.53
C ASP A 316 49.18 19.63 -33.23
N ALA A 317 47.89 19.95 -33.01
CA ALA A 317 47.20 19.53 -31.79
C ALA A 317 47.14 18.00 -31.64
N THR A 318 47.60 17.51 -30.51
CA THR A 318 47.58 16.08 -30.17
C THR A 318 46.23 15.66 -29.59
N PHE A 319 46.00 14.35 -29.50
CA PHE A 319 44.85 13.80 -28.78
C PHE A 319 44.72 14.34 -27.36
N MET A 320 45.84 14.44 -26.66
CA MET A 320 45.86 14.92 -25.28
C MET A 320 45.55 16.41 -25.20
N ASP A 321 46.02 17.22 -26.15
CA ASP A 321 45.72 18.66 -26.17
C ASP A 321 44.22 18.91 -26.35
N ILE A 322 43.58 18.19 -27.28
CA ILE A 322 42.15 18.31 -27.53
C ILE A 322 41.33 17.82 -26.32
N LEU A 323 41.70 16.68 -25.75
CA LEU A 323 41.01 16.14 -24.57
C LEU A 323 41.21 17.03 -23.33
N ALA A 324 42.37 17.65 -23.17
CA ALA A 324 42.64 18.60 -22.09
C ALA A 324 41.88 19.92 -22.26
N ASN A 325 41.75 20.43 -23.50
CA ASN A 325 40.91 21.59 -23.80
C ASN A 325 39.43 21.35 -23.49
N ALA A 326 38.97 20.10 -23.64
CA ALA A 326 37.66 19.64 -23.18
C ALA A 326 37.57 19.44 -21.65
N GLY A 327 38.60 19.83 -20.90
CA GLY A 327 38.69 19.71 -19.45
C GLY A 327 38.91 18.27 -18.95
N GLY A 328 39.25 17.34 -19.85
CA GLY A 328 39.50 15.94 -19.55
C GLY A 328 38.25 15.09 -19.32
N PRO A 329 38.40 13.76 -19.22
CA PRO A 329 37.30 12.87 -18.82
C PRO A 329 36.84 13.19 -17.39
N THR A 330 35.54 13.14 -17.13
CA THR A 330 35.03 13.31 -15.77
C THR A 330 35.30 12.06 -14.92
N ARG A 331 35.01 12.11 -13.62
CA ARG A 331 35.07 10.92 -12.74
C ARG A 331 34.16 9.77 -13.19
N PHE A 332 33.14 10.08 -13.98
CA PHE A 332 32.16 9.13 -14.49
C PHE A 332 32.53 8.59 -15.87
N ALA A 333 33.63 9.04 -16.48
CA ALA A 333 34.05 8.60 -17.80
C ALA A 333 34.67 7.19 -17.80
N GLU A 334 34.36 6.37 -18.79
CA GLU A 334 35.02 5.08 -19.04
C GLU A 334 36.32 5.31 -19.84
N SER A 335 37.36 5.71 -19.09
CA SER A 335 38.67 6.10 -19.65
C SER A 335 39.40 4.97 -20.38
N ARG A 336 39.01 3.70 -20.21
CA ARG A 336 39.63 2.56 -20.94
C ARG A 336 39.02 2.32 -22.31
N GLN A 337 37.87 2.92 -22.62
CA GLN A 337 37.12 2.65 -23.85
C GLN A 337 36.87 3.92 -24.67
N ILE A 338 37.78 4.89 -24.63
CA ILE A 338 37.68 6.09 -25.45
C ILE A 338 37.76 5.69 -26.93
N ARG A 339 36.91 6.30 -27.76
CA ARG A 339 36.82 6.01 -29.20
C ARG A 339 37.15 7.27 -29.98
N VAL A 340 38.07 7.18 -30.93
CA VAL A 340 38.33 8.24 -31.91
C VAL A 340 37.72 7.82 -33.24
N ILE A 341 36.65 8.52 -33.62
CA ILE A 341 35.95 8.37 -34.89
C ILE A 341 36.65 9.29 -35.89
N LYS A 342 37.30 8.72 -36.89
CA LYS A 342 37.96 9.45 -37.96
C LYS A 342 36.95 10.04 -38.93
N ALA A 343 37.34 11.11 -39.61
CA ALA A 343 36.51 11.73 -40.66
C ALA A 343 36.13 10.75 -41.80
N ASP A 344 36.91 9.67 -42.00
CA ASP A 344 36.61 8.60 -42.97
C ASP A 344 35.72 7.47 -42.42
N GLY A 345 35.20 7.62 -41.19
CA GLY A 345 34.34 6.65 -40.52
C GLY A 345 35.06 5.54 -39.76
N ARG A 346 36.40 5.45 -39.81
CA ARG A 346 37.15 4.47 -39.01
C ARG A 346 37.07 4.80 -37.53
N VAL A 347 36.98 3.78 -36.67
CA VAL A 347 36.95 3.97 -35.21
C VAL A 347 38.19 3.35 -34.59
N LEU A 348 39.02 4.20 -33.99
CA LEU A 348 40.18 3.78 -33.21
C LEU A 348 39.80 3.72 -31.72
N LYS A 349 40.23 2.68 -31.02
CA LYS A 349 40.07 2.56 -29.56
C LYS A 349 41.32 3.09 -28.87
N PHE A 350 41.14 3.78 -27.75
CA PHE A 350 42.20 4.29 -26.93
C PHE A 350 41.90 4.05 -25.45
N ASP A 351 42.87 3.45 -24.75
CA ASP A 351 42.83 3.23 -23.31
C ASP A 351 43.72 4.27 -22.63
N LEU A 352 43.09 5.33 -22.12
CA LEU A 352 43.78 6.41 -21.45
C LEU A 352 44.40 5.96 -20.12
N ALA A 353 43.75 5.03 -19.41
CA ALA A 353 44.25 4.53 -18.13
C ALA A 353 45.53 3.72 -18.34
N ALA A 354 45.54 2.81 -19.33
CA ALA A 354 46.73 2.04 -19.69
C ALA A 354 47.91 2.93 -20.11
N TYR A 355 47.63 4.04 -20.79
CA TYR A 355 48.64 5.04 -21.14
C TYR A 355 49.22 5.73 -19.89
N THR A 356 48.38 6.15 -18.96
CA THR A 356 48.85 6.76 -17.70
C THR A 356 49.57 5.78 -16.78
N GLU A 357 49.22 4.48 -16.85
CA GLU A 357 49.87 3.38 -16.12
C GLU A 357 51.19 2.93 -16.77
N GLY A 358 51.55 3.46 -17.96
CA GLY A 358 52.81 3.18 -18.64
C GLY A 358 52.89 1.80 -19.31
N LEU A 359 51.74 1.18 -19.63
CA LEU A 359 51.70 -0.13 -20.26
C LEU A 359 52.18 -0.08 -21.73
N PRO A 360 52.87 -1.12 -22.24
CA PRO A 360 53.33 -1.16 -23.63
C PRO A 360 52.14 -1.16 -24.62
N ASN A 361 52.33 -0.52 -25.79
CA ASN A 361 51.32 -0.35 -26.86
C ASN A 361 50.11 0.54 -26.55
N SER A 362 50.22 1.46 -25.58
CA SER A 362 49.14 2.37 -25.16
C SER A 362 49.27 3.80 -25.73
N ASN A 363 49.96 4.01 -26.85
CA ASN A 363 50.21 5.36 -27.36
C ASN A 363 48.91 6.07 -27.84
N PRO A 364 48.77 7.39 -27.61
CA PRO A 364 47.60 8.14 -28.06
C PRO A 364 47.46 8.13 -29.58
N PRO A 365 46.23 7.98 -30.11
CA PRO A 365 45.99 8.08 -31.55
C PRO A 365 46.28 9.50 -32.05
N SER A 366 46.76 9.65 -33.29
CA SER A 366 46.83 10.96 -33.93
C SER A 366 45.43 11.54 -34.14
N ILE A 367 45.27 12.87 -34.18
CA ILE A 367 44.00 13.55 -34.47
C ILE A 367 44.15 14.44 -35.70
N LYS A 368 43.08 14.53 -36.51
CA LYS A 368 42.97 15.44 -37.65
C LYS A 368 41.68 16.25 -37.56
N ALA A 369 41.62 17.34 -38.32
CA ALA A 369 40.40 18.10 -38.51
C ALA A 369 39.26 17.20 -39.00
N GLY A 370 38.08 17.34 -38.41
CA GLY A 370 36.89 16.53 -38.68
C GLY A 370 36.82 15.21 -37.90
N ASP A 371 37.84 14.85 -37.13
CA ASP A 371 37.76 13.70 -36.22
C ASP A 371 36.86 14.01 -35.01
N ALA A 372 36.33 12.96 -34.40
CA ALA A 372 35.53 13.02 -33.18
C ALA A 372 36.09 12.10 -32.10
N ILE A 373 36.30 12.63 -30.90
CA ILE A 373 36.61 11.88 -29.68
C ILE A 373 35.29 11.61 -28.97
N PHE A 374 34.95 10.35 -28.78
CA PHE A 374 33.82 9.92 -27.98
C PHE A 374 34.33 9.25 -26.70
N VAL A 375 34.04 9.88 -25.57
CA VAL A 375 34.34 9.38 -24.23
C VAL A 375 33.06 8.77 -23.67
N PRO A 376 32.92 7.45 -23.61
CA PRO A 376 31.73 6.85 -23.03
C PRO A 376 31.62 7.19 -21.55
N GLU A 377 30.39 7.37 -21.07
CA GLU A 377 30.10 7.32 -19.64
C GLU A 377 30.34 5.88 -19.14
N LYS A 378 30.85 5.73 -17.92
CA LYS A 378 30.81 4.46 -17.19
C LYS A 378 29.34 4.10 -17.06
N THR A 379 28.90 3.11 -17.82
CA THR A 379 27.53 2.59 -17.75
C THR A 379 27.16 2.01 -16.37
N ASP A 380 28.09 1.96 -15.41
CA ASP A 380 27.85 1.39 -14.10
C ASP A 380 28.29 2.35 -12.98
N MET A 381 27.47 3.34 -12.66
CA MET A 381 27.34 3.78 -11.26
C MET A 381 26.16 3.14 -10.54
N ASN A 382 25.28 2.42 -11.25
CA ASN A 382 24.12 1.77 -10.64
C ASN A 382 23.80 0.35 -11.14
N GLU A 383 24.63 -0.28 -11.98
CA GLU A 383 24.52 -1.72 -12.23
C GLU A 383 25.62 -2.49 -11.49
N LYS A 384 25.21 -3.24 -10.46
CA LYS A 384 25.96 -4.40 -9.96
C LYS A 384 26.00 -5.48 -11.05
N SER A 385 26.70 -5.24 -12.15
CA SER A 385 26.69 -6.15 -13.28
C SER A 385 27.77 -7.22 -13.10
N TRP A 386 27.34 -8.34 -12.55
CA TRP A 386 28.00 -9.65 -12.52
C TRP A 386 28.43 -10.16 -13.93
N LEU A 387 28.22 -9.41 -15.00
CA LEU A 387 28.58 -9.73 -16.39
C LEU A 387 30.00 -9.32 -16.80
N LYS A 388 30.72 -8.51 -16.02
CA LYS A 388 32.08 -8.03 -16.38
C LYS A 388 33.19 -9.08 -16.26
N ILE A 389 32.96 -10.17 -15.52
CA ILE A 389 33.95 -11.23 -15.33
C ILE A 389 33.55 -12.45 -16.16
N ALA A 390 34.48 -12.88 -17.01
CA ALA A 390 34.30 -14.05 -17.86
C ALA A 390 34.01 -15.30 -16.99
N PRO A 391 33.06 -16.18 -17.38
CA PRO A 391 32.61 -17.30 -16.53
C PRO A 391 33.71 -18.27 -16.12
N ASP A 392 34.78 -18.34 -16.91
CA ASP A 392 35.95 -19.20 -16.74
C ASP A 392 36.95 -18.69 -15.68
N ARG A 393 36.76 -17.47 -15.16
CA ARG A 393 37.65 -16.84 -14.16
C ARG A 393 36.92 -16.37 -12.90
N ALA A 394 35.65 -16.73 -12.73
CA ALA A 394 34.84 -16.28 -11.60
C ALA A 394 34.11 -17.43 -10.90
N VAL A 395 33.83 -17.22 -9.61
CA VAL A 395 32.85 -18.00 -8.85
C VAL A 395 31.57 -17.18 -8.75
N ASN A 396 30.43 -17.82 -8.99
CA ASN A 396 29.14 -17.17 -8.92
C ASN A 396 28.54 -17.33 -7.52
N VAL A 397 28.43 -16.24 -6.76
CA VAL A 397 27.81 -16.26 -5.44
C VAL A 397 26.40 -15.68 -5.54
N ILE A 398 25.39 -16.46 -5.19
CA ILE A 398 23.97 -16.10 -5.30
C ILE A 398 23.23 -16.28 -3.97
N GLY A 399 22.21 -15.43 -3.75
CA GLY A 399 21.35 -15.48 -2.57
C GLY A 399 21.76 -14.49 -1.47
N GLU A 400 21.49 -14.82 -0.20
CA GLU A 400 21.57 -13.89 0.95
C GLU A 400 23.00 -13.64 1.44
N VAL A 401 23.75 -12.88 0.66
CA VAL A 401 25.06 -12.32 1.03
C VAL A 401 25.03 -10.81 0.81
N ASN A 402 25.90 -10.07 1.49
CA ASN A 402 25.90 -8.60 1.39
C ASN A 402 26.16 -8.08 -0.05
N ARG A 403 26.96 -8.81 -0.84
CA ARG A 403 27.30 -8.47 -2.22
C ARG A 403 27.24 -9.71 -3.14
N PRO A 404 26.05 -10.17 -3.56
CA PRO A 404 25.94 -11.31 -4.47
C PRO A 404 26.42 -10.92 -5.87
N GLY A 405 26.97 -11.88 -6.60
CA GLY A 405 27.47 -11.69 -7.96
C GLY A 405 28.59 -12.65 -8.34
N ARG A 406 29.14 -12.45 -9.54
CA ARG A 406 30.38 -13.12 -9.95
C ARG A 406 31.56 -12.45 -9.28
N ILE A 407 32.39 -13.25 -8.62
CA ILE A 407 33.59 -12.82 -7.92
C ILE A 407 34.79 -13.40 -8.63
N GLU A 408 35.78 -12.56 -8.92
CA GLU A 408 37.04 -12.99 -9.51
C GLU A 408 37.70 -14.03 -8.61
N TRP A 409 38.10 -15.16 -9.19
CA TRP A 409 38.65 -16.29 -8.45
C TRP A 409 40.15 -16.40 -8.63
N SER A 410 40.87 -16.55 -7.53
CA SER A 410 42.29 -16.95 -7.48
C SER A 410 42.39 -18.30 -6.77
N ASP A 411 43.29 -19.17 -7.23
CA ASP A 411 43.54 -20.49 -6.61
C ASP A 411 44.14 -20.39 -5.19
N GLU A 412 44.57 -19.18 -4.80
CA GLU A 412 45.03 -18.87 -3.43
C GLU A 412 43.86 -18.55 -2.49
N MET A 413 42.66 -18.29 -3.03
CA MET A 413 41.46 -18.00 -2.26
C MET A 413 40.77 -19.30 -1.82
N ASN A 414 40.23 -19.30 -0.60
CA ASN A 414 39.42 -20.40 -0.08
C ASN A 414 37.95 -19.98 0.09
N PHE A 415 37.07 -20.91 0.46
CA PHE A 415 35.63 -20.64 0.64
C PHE A 415 35.34 -19.49 1.61
N MET A 416 36.11 -19.38 2.70
CA MET A 416 35.94 -18.30 3.67
C MET A 416 36.42 -16.96 3.12
N GLY A 417 37.52 -16.95 2.36
CA GLY A 417 38.00 -15.77 1.64
C GLY A 417 36.97 -15.27 0.62
N LEU A 418 36.32 -16.19 -0.10
CA LEU A 418 35.23 -15.86 -1.01
C LEU A 418 34.03 -15.24 -0.26
N LEU A 419 33.60 -15.85 0.84
CA LEU A 419 32.51 -15.32 1.65
C LEU A 419 32.86 -13.94 2.23
N ALA A 420 34.09 -13.75 2.69
CA ALA A 420 34.55 -12.44 3.17
C ALA A 420 34.55 -11.39 2.04
N HIS A 421 34.92 -11.79 0.83
CA HIS A 421 34.95 -10.89 -0.33
C HIS A 421 33.55 -10.39 -0.72
N VAL A 422 32.52 -11.24 -0.63
CA VAL A 422 31.11 -10.82 -0.81
C VAL A 422 30.54 -10.09 0.41
N GLY A 423 31.36 -9.82 1.43
CA GLY A 423 30.95 -9.14 2.66
C GLY A 423 30.23 -10.05 3.66
N GLY A 424 30.24 -11.36 3.46
CA GLY A 424 29.61 -12.36 4.32
C GLY A 424 28.11 -12.56 4.06
N PRO A 425 27.53 -13.62 4.66
CA PRO A 425 26.07 -13.82 4.70
C PRO A 425 25.36 -12.66 5.40
N THR A 426 24.14 -12.34 4.98
CA THR A 426 23.31 -11.33 5.67
C THR A 426 22.76 -11.92 6.97
N LEU A 427 22.16 -11.07 7.84
CA LEU A 427 21.41 -11.55 9.02
C LEU A 427 20.21 -12.45 8.65
N ARG A 428 19.82 -12.42 7.37
CA ARG A 428 18.71 -13.17 6.80
C ARG A 428 19.20 -14.42 6.08
N ALA A 429 20.47 -14.80 6.20
CA ALA A 429 21.02 -15.93 5.47
C ALA A 429 20.88 -17.25 6.24
N ASP A 430 20.46 -18.32 5.58
CA ASP A 430 20.54 -19.68 6.11
C ASP A 430 21.99 -20.18 5.99
N THR A 431 22.76 -19.89 7.03
CA THR A 431 24.18 -20.29 7.17
C THR A 431 24.34 -21.78 7.47
N SER A 432 23.27 -22.49 7.83
CA SER A 432 23.30 -23.93 8.10
C SER A 432 23.35 -24.78 6.82
N LYS A 433 22.91 -24.20 5.69
CA LYS A 433 22.73 -24.92 4.42
C LYS A 433 23.25 -24.12 3.23
N ILE A 434 24.54 -23.84 3.19
CA ILE A 434 25.18 -23.22 2.02
C ILE A 434 25.48 -24.29 0.98
N GLU A 435 24.95 -24.14 -0.23
CA GLU A 435 25.16 -25.09 -1.33
C GLU A 435 26.33 -24.62 -2.21
N VAL A 436 27.32 -25.49 -2.39
CA VAL A 436 28.45 -25.26 -3.30
C VAL A 436 28.40 -26.27 -4.43
N VAL A 437 28.20 -25.76 -5.64
CA VAL A 437 28.12 -26.55 -6.86
C VAL A 437 29.39 -26.33 -7.67
N THR A 438 30.18 -27.40 -7.84
CA THR A 438 31.41 -27.38 -8.64
C THR A 438 31.26 -28.41 -9.77
N GLY A 439 30.97 -27.94 -10.99
CA GLY A 439 30.65 -28.81 -12.12
C GLY A 439 29.31 -29.54 -11.93
N ARG A 440 29.35 -30.87 -11.74
CA ARG A 440 28.14 -31.70 -11.47
C ARG A 440 28.00 -32.13 -10.00
N LYS A 441 28.98 -31.79 -9.14
CA LYS A 441 28.97 -32.17 -7.73
C LYS A 441 28.41 -31.01 -6.90
N MET A 442 27.41 -31.31 -6.08
CA MET A 442 26.84 -30.38 -5.10
C MET A 442 27.25 -30.84 -3.70
N VAL A 443 27.72 -29.90 -2.88
CA VAL A 443 28.10 -30.10 -1.49
C VAL A 443 27.31 -29.10 -0.65
N VAL A 444 26.69 -29.58 0.43
CA VAL A 444 26.05 -28.72 1.43
C VAL A 444 27.03 -28.47 2.56
N PHE A 445 27.21 -27.22 2.95
CA PHE A 445 28.12 -26.78 4.00
C PHE A 445 27.37 -26.03 5.09
N ASN A 446 27.58 -26.43 6.33
CA ASN A 446 27.05 -25.76 7.51
C ASN A 446 28.12 -24.81 8.08
N LEU A 447 27.96 -23.52 7.83
CA LEU A 447 28.89 -22.48 8.27
C LEU A 447 28.82 -22.25 9.79
N ASP A 448 27.63 -22.36 10.38
CA ASP A 448 27.43 -22.15 11.82
C ASP A 448 28.17 -23.22 12.64
N ASP A 449 28.04 -24.48 12.24
CA ASP A 449 28.73 -25.60 12.86
C ASP A 449 30.25 -25.44 12.74
N PHE A 450 30.73 -25.00 11.57
CA PHE A 450 32.14 -24.75 11.33
C PHE A 450 32.71 -23.64 12.23
N ILE A 451 32.00 -22.52 12.39
CA ILE A 451 32.44 -21.39 13.24
C ILE A 451 32.43 -21.79 14.72
N ARG A 452 31.41 -22.52 15.18
CA ARG A 452 31.22 -22.87 16.60
C ARG A 452 32.14 -23.99 17.06
N ASN A 453 32.27 -25.04 16.25
CA ASN A 453 32.94 -26.28 16.65
C ASN A 453 34.34 -26.42 16.03
N GLY A 454 34.75 -25.49 15.16
CA GLY A 454 36.11 -25.43 14.62
C GLY A 454 36.47 -26.66 13.78
N ALA A 455 35.60 -27.05 12.85
CA ALA A 455 35.77 -28.29 12.09
C ALA A 455 37.11 -28.32 11.31
N PRO A 456 37.69 -29.51 11.07
CA PRO A 456 38.93 -29.65 10.29
C PRO A 456 38.81 -28.99 8.91
N ARG A 457 39.89 -28.34 8.45
CA ARG A 457 39.94 -27.66 7.13
C ARG A 457 39.62 -28.59 5.94
N ASP A 458 39.73 -29.90 6.13
CA ASP A 458 39.42 -30.92 5.13
C ASP A 458 37.92 -31.03 4.79
N LEU A 459 37.05 -30.48 5.64
CA LEU A 459 35.60 -30.40 5.41
C LEU A 459 35.19 -29.15 4.60
N MET A 460 36.13 -28.27 4.27
CA MET A 460 35.83 -27.08 3.48
C MET A 460 35.49 -27.44 2.02
N PRO A 461 34.41 -26.85 1.46
CA PRO A 461 34.07 -27.06 0.06
C PRO A 461 35.20 -26.63 -0.87
N GLN A 462 35.54 -27.48 -1.81
CA GLN A 462 36.51 -27.18 -2.86
C GLN A 462 35.84 -26.35 -3.96
N ILE A 463 36.38 -25.16 -4.21
CA ILE A 463 35.87 -24.18 -5.18
C ILE A 463 36.91 -23.99 -6.27
N ARG A 464 36.44 -23.73 -7.48
CA ARG A 464 37.26 -23.30 -8.61
C ARG A 464 36.47 -22.32 -9.46
N ALA A 465 37.11 -21.69 -10.43
CA ALA A 465 36.40 -20.88 -11.40
C ALA A 465 35.27 -21.70 -12.09
N GLY A 466 34.10 -21.08 -12.24
CA GLY A 466 32.86 -21.70 -12.69
C GLY A 466 32.01 -22.35 -11.59
N SER A 467 32.47 -22.42 -10.34
CA SER A 467 31.64 -22.89 -9.21
C SER A 467 30.49 -21.90 -8.91
N ILE A 468 29.39 -22.43 -8.39
CA ILE A 468 28.24 -21.66 -7.91
C ILE A 468 28.11 -21.87 -6.41
N VAL A 469 28.10 -20.79 -5.64
CA VAL A 469 27.83 -20.79 -4.20
C VAL A 469 26.46 -20.18 -3.98
N ARG A 470 25.53 -20.93 -3.41
CA ARG A 470 24.17 -20.49 -3.12
C ARG A 470 23.95 -20.43 -1.62
N VAL A 471 23.62 -19.23 -1.13
CA VAL A 471 23.25 -18.97 0.25
C VAL A 471 21.75 -18.69 0.29
N HIS A 472 20.96 -19.55 0.91
CA HIS A 472 19.50 -19.37 0.96
C HIS A 472 19.11 -18.30 2.00
N ASP A 473 17.90 -17.76 1.89
CA ASP A 473 17.32 -16.87 2.89
C ASP A 473 16.64 -17.64 4.03
N LEU A 474 16.75 -17.08 5.23
CA LEU A 474 15.92 -17.38 6.38
C LEU A 474 14.55 -16.73 6.17
N PRO A 475 13.45 -17.46 6.44
CA PRO A 475 12.09 -16.90 6.41
C PRO A 475 12.00 -15.66 7.31
N GLN A 476 11.44 -14.57 6.79
CA GLN A 476 11.41 -13.28 7.51
C GLN A 476 10.37 -13.19 8.61
N ASP A 477 9.31 -14.00 8.53
CA ASP A 477 8.22 -14.00 9.49
C ASP A 477 7.38 -15.27 9.25
N PRO A 478 6.93 -16.01 10.28
CA PRO A 478 5.92 -17.07 10.10
C PRO A 478 4.63 -16.59 9.40
N SER A 479 4.31 -15.29 9.48
CA SER A 479 3.09 -14.68 8.92
C SER A 479 3.20 -14.21 7.45
N ASP A 480 4.41 -13.99 6.90
CA ASP A 480 4.62 -13.55 5.49
C ASP A 480 4.72 -14.72 4.50
N ASN A 481 4.12 -15.88 4.82
CA ASN A 481 4.13 -17.05 3.92
C ASN A 481 3.16 -16.90 2.72
N LYS A 482 2.55 -15.73 2.53
CA LYS A 482 1.66 -15.42 1.38
C LYS A 482 2.42 -15.06 0.10
N SER A 483 3.72 -14.79 0.17
CA SER A 483 4.47 -14.21 -0.96
C SER A 483 5.31 -15.22 -1.78
N GLN A 484 5.39 -16.51 -1.41
CA GLN A 484 6.22 -17.53 -2.11
C GLN A 484 5.42 -18.59 -2.91
N TRP A 485 4.18 -18.27 -3.28
CA TRP A 485 3.15 -19.24 -3.68
C TRP A 485 3.30 -20.03 -5.00
N VAL A 486 4.48 -20.09 -5.63
CA VAL A 486 4.64 -20.80 -6.91
C VAL A 486 5.80 -21.80 -6.94
N ARG A 487 6.65 -21.90 -5.90
CA ARG A 487 7.90 -22.68 -6.03
C ARG A 487 8.15 -23.80 -5.02
N GLN A 488 7.29 -24.02 -4.03
CA GLN A 488 7.44 -25.17 -3.13
C GLN A 488 6.62 -26.37 -3.60
N SER A 489 7.25 -27.53 -3.64
CA SER A 489 6.62 -28.80 -4.00
C SER A 489 5.68 -29.28 -2.89
N SER A 490 4.60 -29.97 -3.26
CA SER A 490 3.52 -30.37 -2.32
C SER A 490 3.96 -31.33 -1.22
N ASP A 491 5.13 -31.95 -1.37
CA ASP A 491 5.78 -32.85 -0.43
C ASP A 491 6.50 -32.13 0.73
N ALA A 492 6.63 -30.80 0.68
CA ALA A 492 7.25 -29.99 1.74
C ALA A 492 6.28 -29.00 2.42
N SER A 493 4.99 -29.07 2.09
CA SER A 493 3.97 -28.12 2.53
C SER A 493 2.70 -28.78 3.06
N ILE A 494 1.97 -28.07 3.90
CA ILE A 494 0.59 -28.37 4.29
C ILE A 494 -0.35 -27.35 3.66
N TYR A 495 -1.63 -27.67 3.54
CA TYR A 495 -2.64 -26.74 3.02
C TYR A 495 -3.71 -26.44 4.07
N ILE A 496 -3.93 -25.17 4.37
CA ILE A 496 -4.90 -24.68 5.35
C ILE A 496 -5.93 -23.83 4.61
N PHE A 497 -7.22 -24.13 4.75
CA PHE A 497 -8.27 -23.36 4.08
C PHE A 497 -9.60 -23.39 4.84
N GLY A 498 -10.53 -22.52 4.46
CA GLY A 498 -11.79 -22.31 5.17
C GLY A 498 -11.77 -21.00 5.96
N GLN A 499 -12.34 -20.99 7.17
CA GLN A 499 -12.49 -19.81 8.01
C GLN A 499 -11.25 -19.48 8.84
N VAL A 500 -10.15 -19.18 8.16
CA VAL A 500 -8.90 -18.65 8.76
C VAL A 500 -8.58 -17.28 8.18
N ASN A 501 -7.90 -16.43 8.95
CA ASN A 501 -7.55 -15.07 8.51
C ASN A 501 -6.56 -15.08 7.34
N ALA A 502 -5.76 -16.15 7.22
CA ALA A 502 -4.86 -16.40 6.12
C ALA A 502 -5.03 -17.84 5.60
N PRO A 503 -5.85 -18.10 4.57
CA PRO A 503 -5.90 -19.41 3.93
C PRO A 503 -4.67 -19.61 3.03
N GLY A 504 -4.05 -20.78 3.09
CA GLY A 504 -2.90 -21.04 2.24
C GLY A 504 -2.13 -22.35 2.27
N ARG A 505 -1.13 -22.46 1.39
CA ARG A 505 -0.05 -23.46 1.52
C ARG A 505 1.02 -22.91 2.45
N TYR A 506 1.38 -23.70 3.46
CA TYR A 506 2.37 -23.35 4.46
C TYR A 506 3.51 -24.35 4.45
N ARG A 507 4.75 -23.85 4.54
CA ARG A 507 5.90 -24.71 4.77
C ARG A 507 5.73 -25.42 6.11
N PHE A 508 5.97 -26.73 6.13
CA PHE A 508 5.87 -27.55 7.33
C PHE A 508 7.24 -28.10 7.74
N THR A 509 7.55 -28.04 9.03
CA THR A 509 8.67 -28.77 9.66
C THR A 509 8.12 -29.74 10.68
N LYS A 510 8.80 -30.88 10.88
CA LYS A 510 8.35 -31.91 11.83
C LYS A 510 8.26 -31.43 13.28
N ASP A 511 8.91 -30.30 13.58
CA ASP A 511 8.93 -29.68 14.91
C ASP A 511 7.75 -28.70 15.12
N MET A 512 6.91 -28.44 14.11
CA MET A 512 5.74 -27.57 14.24
C MET A 512 4.55 -28.32 14.86
N HIS A 513 3.98 -27.76 15.92
CA HIS A 513 2.74 -28.26 16.52
C HIS A 513 1.50 -27.69 15.82
N PHE A 514 0.35 -28.31 16.08
CA PHE A 514 -0.91 -27.92 15.43
C PHE A 514 -1.30 -26.45 15.67
N LEU A 515 -0.99 -25.91 16.85
CA LEU A 515 -1.27 -24.51 17.18
C LEU A 515 -0.31 -23.54 16.50
N ASP A 516 0.96 -23.92 16.30
CA ASP A 516 1.93 -23.14 15.53
C ASP A 516 1.47 -23.00 14.08
N ILE A 517 0.93 -24.09 13.54
CA ILE A 517 0.35 -24.16 12.20
C ILE A 517 -0.87 -23.23 12.07
N LEU A 518 -1.79 -23.25 13.04
CA LEU A 518 -2.94 -22.35 13.05
C LEU A 518 -2.53 -20.88 13.24
N SER A 519 -1.52 -20.62 14.04
CA SER A 519 -0.99 -19.27 14.27
C SER A 519 -0.36 -18.71 13.00
N ALA A 520 0.33 -19.54 12.22
CA ALA A 520 0.84 -19.15 10.90
C ALA A 520 -0.28 -18.80 9.89
N ALA A 521 -1.50 -19.30 10.11
CA ALA A 521 -2.70 -18.95 9.34
C ALA A 521 -3.45 -17.73 9.90
N ASP A 522 -2.80 -16.93 10.76
CA ASP A 522 -3.40 -15.80 11.50
C ASP A 522 -4.60 -16.22 12.36
N GLY A 523 -4.68 -17.49 12.75
CA GLY A 523 -5.77 -18.05 13.55
C GLY A 523 -7.12 -18.18 12.82
N PRO A 524 -8.09 -18.84 13.46
CA PRO A 524 -9.46 -18.93 12.96
C PRO A 524 -10.14 -17.55 12.96
N THR A 525 -11.00 -17.31 11.97
CA THR A 525 -11.82 -16.09 11.92
C THR A 525 -12.97 -16.15 12.94
N LYS A 526 -13.65 -15.02 13.15
CA LYS A 526 -14.85 -14.94 14.02
C LYS A 526 -16.00 -15.88 13.58
N ASP A 527 -16.03 -16.23 12.29
CA ASP A 527 -17.08 -17.05 11.69
C ASP A 527 -16.65 -18.52 11.59
N ALA A 528 -15.49 -18.89 12.15
CA ALA A 528 -14.98 -20.25 12.16
C ALA A 528 -15.76 -21.15 13.12
N ASP A 529 -16.08 -22.37 12.68
CA ASP A 529 -16.49 -23.44 13.57
C ASP A 529 -15.27 -24.22 14.09
N ILE A 530 -14.81 -23.79 15.27
CA ILE A 530 -13.68 -24.39 15.98
C ILE A 530 -14.00 -25.77 16.60
N HIS A 531 -15.25 -26.24 16.56
CA HIS A 531 -15.63 -27.56 17.08
C HIS A 531 -15.38 -28.68 16.07
N ASN A 532 -15.36 -28.35 14.78
CA ASN A 532 -15.36 -29.31 13.68
C ASN A 532 -14.18 -29.13 12.71
N VAL A 533 -13.00 -28.81 13.24
CA VAL A 533 -11.79 -28.70 12.41
C VAL A 533 -11.43 -30.07 11.84
N ARG A 534 -11.11 -30.12 10.54
CA ARG A 534 -10.83 -31.38 9.83
C ARG A 534 -9.41 -31.39 9.31
N VAL A 535 -8.66 -32.43 9.62
CA VAL A 535 -7.32 -32.68 9.07
C VAL A 535 -7.39 -33.92 8.19
N THR A 536 -7.13 -33.75 6.90
CA THR A 536 -7.10 -34.82 5.91
C THR A 536 -5.66 -35.22 5.63
N HIS A 537 -5.32 -36.45 5.98
CA HIS A 537 -3.99 -37.01 5.74
C HIS A 537 -3.93 -37.64 4.35
N ARG A 538 -2.99 -37.15 3.52
CA ARG A 538 -2.83 -37.57 2.11
C ARG A 538 -1.70 -38.58 1.89
N ASP A 539 -1.08 -39.05 2.96
CA ASP A 539 0.10 -39.92 2.97
C ASP A 539 -0.21 -41.43 2.87
N LYS A 540 -1.49 -41.82 2.76
CA LYS A 540 -1.95 -43.22 2.72
C LYS A 540 -2.75 -43.55 1.46
N THR A 541 -2.85 -44.83 1.12
CA THR A 541 -3.66 -45.37 0.00
C THR A 541 -5.16 -45.03 0.10
N TYR A 542 -5.61 -44.54 1.25
CA TYR A 542 -6.95 -43.99 1.50
C TYR A 542 -6.82 -42.71 2.33
N SER A 543 -7.63 -41.70 2.04
CA SER A 543 -7.65 -40.45 2.82
C SER A 543 -8.24 -40.69 4.21
N LYS A 544 -7.45 -40.50 5.27
CA LYS A 544 -7.94 -40.49 6.66
C LYS A 544 -8.27 -39.06 7.07
N VAL A 545 -9.47 -38.84 7.61
CA VAL A 545 -9.89 -37.54 8.14
C VAL A 545 -9.92 -37.60 9.66
N SER A 546 -9.07 -36.81 10.30
CA SER A 546 -9.07 -36.58 11.75
C SER A 546 -9.95 -35.36 12.05
N LYS A 547 -10.85 -35.47 13.03
CA LYS A 547 -11.64 -34.34 13.52
C LYS A 547 -11.01 -33.81 14.80
N LEU A 548 -10.99 -32.49 14.94
CA LEU A 548 -10.47 -31.78 16.09
C LEU A 548 -11.50 -30.77 16.58
N ASN A 549 -11.76 -30.81 17.89
CA ASN A 549 -12.52 -29.79 18.60
C ASN A 549 -11.55 -28.89 19.36
N LEU A 550 -11.24 -27.74 18.79
CA LEU A 550 -10.35 -26.75 19.40
C LEU A 550 -10.98 -26.05 20.61
N SER A 551 -12.32 -25.91 20.67
CA SER A 551 -12.99 -25.36 21.85
C SER A 551 -12.73 -26.22 23.08
N LEU A 552 -12.89 -27.55 22.91
CA LEU A 552 -12.60 -28.50 23.98
C LEU A 552 -11.13 -28.44 24.41
N TYR A 553 -10.21 -28.25 23.47
CA TYR A 553 -8.79 -28.03 23.79
C TYR A 553 -8.59 -26.75 24.61
N PHE A 554 -9.17 -25.61 24.23
CA PHE A 554 -9.03 -24.36 24.99
C PHE A 554 -9.68 -24.41 26.38
N GLU A 555 -10.73 -25.23 26.55
CA GLU A 555 -11.39 -25.44 27.83
C GLU A 555 -10.60 -26.38 28.76
N THR A 556 -10.00 -27.45 28.22
CA THR A 556 -9.39 -28.53 29.01
C THR A 556 -7.87 -28.47 29.08
N GLY A 557 -7.22 -27.83 28.11
CA GLY A 557 -5.78 -27.83 27.90
C GLY A 557 -5.21 -29.20 27.49
N ASP A 558 -6.05 -30.18 27.13
CA ASP A 558 -5.60 -31.53 26.82
C ASP A 558 -4.93 -31.60 25.44
N GLU A 559 -3.60 -31.62 25.41
CA GLU A 559 -2.79 -31.71 24.19
C GLU A 559 -3.03 -32.99 23.40
N SER A 560 -3.57 -34.06 24.01
CA SER A 560 -3.86 -35.31 23.31
C SER A 560 -4.97 -35.16 22.26
N LEU A 561 -5.76 -34.08 22.35
CA LEU A 561 -6.78 -33.73 21.37
C LEU A 561 -6.18 -33.20 20.07
N LEU A 562 -4.96 -32.64 20.10
CA LEU A 562 -4.32 -32.04 18.94
C LEU A 562 -3.76 -33.11 17.98
N PRO A 563 -4.16 -33.12 16.70
CA PRO A 563 -3.69 -34.12 15.75
C PRO A 563 -2.24 -33.86 15.33
N ASN A 564 -1.47 -34.94 15.15
CA ASN A 564 -0.17 -34.87 14.48
C ASN A 564 -0.35 -34.60 12.99
N VAL A 565 0.28 -33.54 12.49
CA VAL A 565 0.24 -33.13 11.09
C VAL A 565 1.51 -33.58 10.39
N THR A 566 1.40 -34.00 9.14
CA THR A 566 2.53 -34.36 8.27
C THR A 566 2.49 -33.59 6.95
N THR A 567 3.60 -33.61 6.21
CA THR A 567 3.68 -32.98 4.89
C THR A 567 2.63 -33.55 3.93
N GLY A 568 1.95 -32.67 3.20
CA GLY A 568 0.86 -33.04 2.29
C GLY A 568 -0.53 -33.03 2.93
N ASP A 569 -0.62 -32.87 4.25
CA ASP A 569 -1.89 -32.76 4.96
C ASP A 569 -2.68 -31.52 4.55
N THR A 570 -4.00 -31.65 4.68
CA THR A 570 -4.93 -30.57 4.42
C THR A 570 -5.79 -30.31 5.64
N ILE A 571 -5.71 -29.10 6.19
CA ILE A 571 -6.48 -28.60 7.33
C ILE A 571 -7.63 -27.73 6.80
N TYR A 572 -8.84 -28.08 7.17
CA TYR A 572 -10.06 -27.35 6.82
C TYR A 572 -10.78 -26.87 8.07
N ILE A 573 -11.05 -25.56 8.14
CA ILE A 573 -11.82 -24.94 9.22
C ILE A 573 -13.18 -24.50 8.65
N PRO A 574 -14.28 -25.16 9.02
CA PRO A 574 -15.60 -24.83 8.49
C PRO A 574 -16.13 -23.48 9.00
N GLU A 575 -17.20 -23.01 8.35
CA GLU A 575 -17.96 -21.82 8.76
C GLU A 575 -19.10 -22.19 9.70
N LYS A 576 -19.24 -21.41 10.78
CA LYS A 576 -20.29 -21.58 11.78
C LYS A 576 -21.66 -21.41 11.14
N GLY A 577 -22.55 -22.39 11.33
CA GLY A 577 -23.93 -22.33 10.84
C GLY A 577 -24.18 -22.88 9.43
N LYS A 578 -23.15 -23.35 8.69
CA LYS A 578 -23.35 -24.10 7.44
C LYS A 578 -23.44 -25.62 7.68
N ASN A 579 -24.52 -26.04 8.33
CA ASN A 579 -24.76 -27.44 8.75
C ASN A 579 -24.96 -28.48 7.63
N TRP A 580 -24.89 -28.11 6.34
CA TRP A 580 -25.14 -29.06 5.24
C TRP A 580 -24.00 -30.08 5.02
N LEU A 581 -22.83 -29.87 5.63
CA LEU A 581 -21.65 -30.74 5.53
C LEU A 581 -21.39 -31.60 6.78
N ASP A 582 -22.22 -31.48 7.83
CA ASP A 582 -21.97 -32.08 9.15
C ASP A 582 -23.01 -33.10 9.61
N THR A 583 -24.11 -33.32 8.89
CA THR A 583 -25.06 -34.37 9.30
C THR A 583 -24.52 -35.76 8.93
N PRO A 584 -24.26 -36.65 9.91
CA PRO A 584 -23.85 -38.03 9.63
C PRO A 584 -24.89 -38.73 8.74
N LYS A 585 -24.47 -39.72 7.94
CA LYS A 585 -25.41 -40.51 7.11
C LYS A 585 -26.47 -41.20 7.97
N GLU A 586 -26.15 -41.39 9.24
CA GLU A 586 -26.87 -42.10 10.27
C GLU A 586 -27.99 -41.26 10.92
N GLU A 587 -28.18 -39.98 10.53
CA GLU A 587 -29.21 -39.08 11.09
C GLU A 587 -30.08 -38.41 10.00
N THR A 588 -30.01 -38.88 8.75
CA THR A 588 -30.75 -38.27 7.64
C THR A 588 -31.55 -39.29 6.83
N VAL A 589 -32.68 -38.84 6.29
CA VAL A 589 -33.45 -39.56 5.27
C VAL A 589 -33.27 -38.85 3.93
N ARG A 590 -33.18 -39.61 2.85
CA ARG A 590 -33.02 -39.09 1.48
C ARG A 590 -34.36 -39.04 0.79
N VAL A 591 -34.70 -37.93 0.15
CA VAL A 591 -35.97 -37.76 -0.57
C VAL A 591 -35.68 -37.39 -2.02
N LEU A 592 -36.18 -38.20 -2.96
CA LEU A 592 -35.86 -38.14 -4.39
C LEU A 592 -37.14 -38.28 -5.24
N GLY A 593 -37.08 -37.80 -6.49
CA GLY A 593 -38.14 -37.97 -7.48
C GLY A 593 -39.01 -36.72 -7.66
N ALA A 594 -40.29 -36.90 -7.94
CA ALA A 594 -41.27 -35.86 -8.27
C ALA A 594 -41.74 -35.06 -7.03
N ILE A 595 -40.81 -34.39 -6.35
CA ILE A 595 -41.07 -33.60 -5.13
C ILE A 595 -40.47 -32.18 -5.26
N ASN A 596 -41.07 -31.19 -4.60
CA ASN A 596 -40.71 -29.78 -4.81
C ASN A 596 -39.26 -29.48 -4.40
N ASN A 597 -38.82 -29.98 -3.24
CA ASN A 597 -37.45 -29.86 -2.77
C ASN A 597 -36.83 -31.26 -2.60
N PRO A 598 -36.11 -31.83 -3.59
CA PRO A 598 -35.39 -33.09 -3.41
C PRO A 598 -34.10 -32.85 -2.61
N GLY A 599 -33.77 -33.75 -1.68
CA GLY A 599 -32.63 -33.51 -0.80
C GLY A 599 -32.45 -34.51 0.34
N ARG A 600 -31.58 -34.16 1.29
CA ARG A 600 -31.43 -34.87 2.57
C ARG A 600 -32.11 -34.09 3.67
N TYR A 601 -32.88 -34.79 4.48
CA TYR A 601 -33.65 -34.22 5.58
C TYR A 601 -33.17 -34.82 6.88
N VAL A 602 -33.06 -33.98 7.91
CA VAL A 602 -32.73 -34.42 9.27
C VAL A 602 -33.86 -35.29 9.74
N PHE A 603 -33.55 -36.47 10.27
CA PHE A 603 -34.53 -37.44 10.72
C PHE A 603 -34.31 -37.78 12.19
N ASN A 604 -35.39 -37.78 12.96
CA ASN A 604 -35.42 -38.31 14.31
C ASN A 604 -36.52 -39.37 14.43
N ASP A 605 -36.43 -40.24 15.45
CA ASP A 605 -37.35 -41.38 15.62
C ASP A 605 -38.82 -40.98 15.88
N ASN A 606 -39.09 -39.70 16.14
CA ASN A 606 -40.44 -39.17 16.32
C ASN A 606 -41.06 -38.64 15.01
N MET A 607 -40.29 -38.57 13.91
CA MET A 607 -40.76 -38.08 12.62
C MET A 607 -41.39 -39.20 11.78
N THR A 608 -42.43 -38.84 11.04
CA THR A 608 -43.13 -39.71 10.09
C THR A 608 -42.78 -39.35 8.65
N ILE A 609 -43.18 -40.21 7.69
CA ILE A 609 -43.06 -39.88 6.27
C ILE A 609 -43.80 -38.60 5.88
N LEU A 610 -44.88 -38.24 6.58
CA LEU A 610 -45.64 -37.03 6.29
C LEU A 610 -44.86 -35.77 6.67
N ASP A 611 -44.14 -35.81 7.80
CA ASP A 611 -43.30 -34.69 8.26
C ASP A 611 -42.17 -34.44 7.25
N ILE A 612 -41.54 -35.51 6.77
CA ILE A 612 -40.49 -35.43 5.76
C ILE A 612 -41.02 -34.93 4.40
N LEU A 613 -42.21 -35.37 3.98
CA LEU A 613 -42.84 -34.85 2.75
C LEU A 613 -43.24 -33.38 2.89
N ALA A 614 -43.67 -32.94 4.08
CA ALA A 614 -44.00 -31.55 4.36
C ALA A 614 -42.77 -30.65 4.37
N GLU A 615 -41.67 -31.07 5.02
CA GLU A 615 -40.38 -30.37 4.99
C GLU A 615 -39.81 -30.27 3.57
N ALA A 616 -40.07 -31.26 2.73
CA ALA A 616 -39.73 -31.24 1.30
C ALA A 616 -40.66 -30.38 0.43
N ALA A 617 -41.51 -29.55 1.06
CA ALA A 617 -42.51 -28.69 0.42
C ALA A 617 -43.57 -29.46 -0.39
N GLY A 618 -43.79 -30.74 -0.08
CA GLY A 618 -44.80 -31.59 -0.69
C GLY A 618 -44.44 -32.12 -2.08
N PRO A 619 -45.12 -33.18 -2.54
CA PRO A 619 -44.97 -33.70 -3.91
C PRO A 619 -45.33 -32.65 -4.97
N THR A 620 -44.68 -32.73 -6.13
CA THR A 620 -45.03 -31.89 -7.30
C THR A 620 -46.39 -32.26 -7.88
N ASP A 621 -47.00 -31.40 -8.70
CA ASP A 621 -48.30 -31.65 -9.34
C ASP A 621 -48.33 -32.93 -10.21
N ASN A 622 -47.18 -33.34 -10.74
CA ASN A 622 -47.03 -34.54 -11.57
C ASN A 622 -46.56 -35.78 -10.79
N ALA A 623 -46.54 -35.72 -9.45
CA ALA A 623 -46.12 -36.81 -8.60
C ALA A 623 -47.12 -37.97 -8.58
N TYR A 624 -46.61 -39.20 -8.62
CA TYR A 624 -47.40 -40.41 -8.43
C TYR A 624 -47.49 -40.75 -6.93
N VAL A 625 -48.34 -39.97 -6.24
CA VAL A 625 -48.50 -39.98 -4.78
C VAL A 625 -49.15 -41.26 -4.23
N GLU A 626 -49.77 -42.06 -5.09
CA GLU A 626 -50.35 -43.36 -4.78
C GLU A 626 -49.28 -44.46 -4.60
N LYS A 627 -48.02 -44.21 -5.00
CA LYS A 627 -46.95 -45.21 -4.96
C LYS A 627 -45.59 -44.63 -4.53
N ILE A 628 -45.58 -43.93 -3.40
CA ILE A 628 -44.33 -43.46 -2.78
C ILE A 628 -43.56 -44.69 -2.28
N THR A 629 -42.29 -44.83 -2.66
CA THR A 629 -41.47 -46.00 -2.34
C THR A 629 -40.39 -45.67 -1.34
N ILE A 630 -40.31 -46.42 -0.25
CA ILE A 630 -39.28 -46.28 0.78
C ILE A 630 -38.34 -47.47 0.64
N VAL A 631 -37.06 -47.19 0.41
CA VAL A 631 -36.01 -48.18 0.21
C VAL A 631 -35.01 -48.09 1.35
N ASN A 632 -34.87 -49.18 2.11
CA ASN A 632 -33.83 -49.34 3.11
C ASN A 632 -32.63 -50.09 2.51
N MET A 633 -31.45 -49.50 2.57
CA MET A 633 -30.21 -50.05 1.97
C MET A 633 -29.24 -50.63 3.01
N SER A 634 -29.64 -50.71 4.28
CA SER A 634 -28.68 -50.83 5.39
C SER A 634 -28.22 -52.25 5.73
N CYS A 635 -28.78 -53.33 5.18
CA CYS A 635 -28.22 -54.70 5.33
C CYS A 635 -28.88 -55.77 4.42
N CYS A 636 -28.05 -56.45 3.63
CA CYS A 636 -28.16 -57.76 2.97
C CYS A 636 -29.40 -58.21 2.17
N GLN A 637 -30.57 -57.59 2.28
CA GLN A 637 -31.68 -57.69 1.31
C GLN A 637 -32.45 -56.37 1.31
N GLY A 638 -32.46 -55.66 0.18
CA GLY A 638 -33.19 -54.39 0.05
C GLY A 638 -34.69 -54.59 0.28
N GLN A 639 -35.24 -53.98 1.33
CA GLN A 639 -36.67 -53.95 1.57
C GLN A 639 -37.24 -52.66 0.98
N ALA A 640 -38.11 -52.80 -0.01
CA ALA A 640 -38.89 -51.69 -0.56
C ALA A 640 -40.32 -51.76 -0.01
N ARG A 641 -40.78 -50.67 0.60
CA ARG A 641 -42.16 -50.52 1.08
C ARG A 641 -42.84 -49.43 0.27
N THR A 642 -44.13 -49.61 -0.04
CA THR A 642 -44.92 -48.59 -0.75
C THR A 642 -45.90 -47.93 0.20
N PHE A 643 -46.10 -46.63 0.02
CA PHE A 643 -47.05 -45.81 0.75
C PHE A 643 -47.95 -45.07 -0.24
N ASP A 644 -49.26 -45.22 -0.05
CA ASP A 644 -50.28 -44.51 -0.82
C ASP A 644 -50.76 -43.29 0.00
N LEU A 645 -50.31 -42.11 -0.41
CA LEU A 645 -50.65 -40.86 0.25
C LEU A 645 -52.13 -40.47 0.01
N VAL A 646 -52.72 -40.89 -1.11
CA VAL A 646 -54.12 -40.60 -1.44
C VAL A 646 -55.06 -41.43 -0.59
N GLU A 647 -54.78 -42.73 -0.44
CA GLU A 647 -55.53 -43.61 0.46
C GLU A 647 -55.43 -43.13 1.91
N PHE A 648 -54.23 -42.74 2.36
CA PHE A 648 -54.02 -42.19 3.68
C PHE A 648 -54.83 -40.90 3.89
N SER A 649 -54.83 -39.97 2.93
CA SER A 649 -55.60 -38.71 3.03
C SER A 649 -57.11 -38.91 3.22
N LYS A 650 -57.66 -40.03 2.73
CA LYS A 650 -59.09 -40.35 2.81
C LYS A 650 -59.45 -41.08 4.10
N THR A 651 -58.55 -41.93 4.59
CA THR A 651 -58.83 -42.84 5.71
C THR A 651 -58.27 -42.35 7.04
N ALA A 652 -57.25 -41.48 7.01
CA ALA A 652 -56.47 -41.02 8.16
C ALA A 652 -55.95 -42.18 9.06
N ASN A 653 -55.79 -43.38 8.50
CA ASN A 653 -55.38 -44.55 9.25
C ASN A 653 -53.87 -44.53 9.50
N ILE A 654 -53.48 -44.13 10.71
CA ILE A 654 -52.07 -44.04 11.14
C ILE A 654 -51.31 -45.36 11.06
N TYR A 655 -52.00 -46.50 11.10
CA TYR A 655 -51.36 -47.82 10.97
C TYR A 655 -50.85 -48.11 9.55
N ASN A 656 -51.28 -47.32 8.55
CA ASN A 656 -50.80 -47.41 7.18
C ASN A 656 -49.50 -46.61 6.93
N LEU A 657 -49.02 -45.85 7.92
CA LEU A 657 -47.79 -45.08 7.79
C LEU A 657 -46.56 -46.01 7.87
N PRO A 658 -45.66 -45.99 6.87
CA PRO A 658 -44.44 -46.76 6.92
C PRO A 658 -43.51 -46.21 8.01
N VAL A 659 -42.95 -47.11 8.82
CA VAL A 659 -41.88 -46.77 9.76
C VAL A 659 -40.62 -46.42 8.97
N LEU A 660 -40.11 -45.21 9.19
CA LEU A 660 -38.84 -44.73 8.63
C LEU A 660 -37.68 -45.03 9.58
N ARG A 661 -36.49 -45.17 9.01
CA ARG A 661 -35.21 -45.24 9.72
C ARG A 661 -34.22 -44.29 9.10
N ALA A 662 -33.29 -43.80 9.91
CA ALA A 662 -32.17 -43.04 9.38
C ALA A 662 -31.40 -43.85 8.32
N GLY A 663 -31.08 -43.20 7.20
CA GLY A 663 -30.49 -43.82 6.01
C GLY A 663 -31.51 -44.31 4.96
N ASP A 664 -32.81 -44.29 5.25
CA ASP A 664 -33.84 -44.63 4.26
C ASP A 664 -33.85 -43.66 3.07
N THR A 665 -34.24 -44.17 1.90
CA THR A 665 -34.49 -43.36 0.71
C THR A 665 -35.96 -43.41 0.34
N ILE A 666 -36.63 -42.27 0.40
CA ILE A 666 -38.00 -42.06 -0.07
C ILE A 666 -37.93 -41.60 -1.53
N TYR A 667 -38.50 -42.39 -2.42
CA TYR A 667 -38.60 -42.10 -3.86
C TYR A 667 -40.06 -41.86 -4.23
N ILE A 668 -40.34 -40.71 -4.83
CA ILE A 668 -41.66 -40.33 -5.34
C ILE A 668 -41.60 -40.43 -6.88
N PRO A 669 -42.23 -41.44 -7.51
CA PRO A 669 -42.23 -41.56 -8.96
C PRO A 669 -43.01 -40.42 -9.64
N ASP A 670 -42.73 -40.16 -10.91
CA ASP A 670 -43.55 -39.29 -11.77
C ASP A 670 -44.79 -40.09 -12.27
N ARG A 671 -45.94 -39.44 -12.47
CA ARG A 671 -47.16 -40.07 -13.02
C ARG A 671 -46.94 -40.71 -14.40
N ARG A 672 -45.99 -40.21 -15.19
CA ARG A 672 -45.56 -40.79 -16.47
C ARG A 672 -44.88 -42.16 -16.30
N GLU A 673 -44.37 -42.46 -15.12
CA GLU A 673 -43.79 -43.77 -14.79
C GLU A 673 -44.83 -44.80 -14.36
N SER A 674 -46.12 -44.39 -14.26
CA SER A 674 -47.23 -45.29 -13.94
C SER A 674 -47.40 -46.37 -15.02
N PHE A 675 -47.82 -47.56 -14.61
CA PHE A 675 -48.02 -48.69 -15.51
C PHE A 675 -49.02 -48.36 -16.63
N MET A 676 -50.06 -47.58 -16.32
CA MET A 676 -51.09 -47.20 -17.28
C MET A 676 -50.56 -46.26 -18.38
N GLU A 677 -49.64 -45.34 -18.05
CA GLU A 677 -49.01 -44.47 -19.04
C GLU A 677 -47.90 -45.18 -19.84
N LYS A 678 -47.11 -46.06 -19.23
CA LYS A 678 -46.17 -46.92 -19.98
C LYS A 678 -46.90 -47.84 -20.96
N ALA A 679 -48.08 -48.36 -20.59
CA ALA A 679 -48.92 -49.15 -21.48
C ALA A 679 -49.52 -48.31 -22.62
N ARG A 680 -49.94 -47.06 -22.35
CA ARG A 680 -50.43 -46.13 -23.36
C ARG A 680 -49.34 -45.73 -24.37
N VAL A 681 -48.15 -45.36 -23.91
CA VAL A 681 -47.01 -45.01 -24.78
C VAL A 681 -46.57 -46.22 -25.60
N GLY A 682 -46.53 -47.43 -25.00
CA GLY A 682 -46.24 -48.66 -25.72
C GLY A 682 -47.27 -48.99 -26.82
N LEU A 683 -48.56 -48.71 -26.59
CA LEU A 683 -49.61 -48.89 -27.59
C LEU A 683 -49.49 -47.86 -28.73
N GLU A 684 -49.17 -46.60 -28.41
CA GLU A 684 -48.90 -45.53 -29.38
C GLU A 684 -47.68 -45.86 -30.26
N ASP A 685 -46.60 -46.41 -29.68
CA ASP A 685 -45.41 -46.80 -30.42
C ASP A 685 -45.67 -48.01 -31.34
N ILE A 686 -46.46 -48.99 -30.91
CA ILE A 686 -46.90 -50.11 -31.76
C ILE A 686 -47.79 -49.61 -32.91
N LEU A 687 -48.69 -48.66 -32.64
CA LEU A 687 -49.54 -48.05 -33.68
C LEU A 687 -48.71 -47.21 -34.67
N ARG A 688 -47.65 -46.52 -34.21
CA ARG A 688 -46.71 -45.79 -35.08
C ARG A 688 -45.84 -46.72 -35.91
N LEU A 689 -45.37 -47.84 -35.34
CA LEU A 689 -44.62 -48.86 -36.07
C LEU A 689 -45.47 -49.56 -37.13
N THR A 690 -46.72 -49.93 -36.79
CA THR A 690 -47.63 -50.55 -37.76
C THR A 690 -48.03 -49.56 -38.86
N THR A 691 -48.27 -48.29 -38.56
CA THR A 691 -48.51 -47.27 -39.59
C THR A 691 -47.28 -47.00 -40.46
N MET A 692 -46.06 -47.00 -39.90
CA MET A 692 -44.82 -46.94 -40.70
C MET A 692 -44.65 -48.16 -41.61
N ILE A 693 -44.88 -49.38 -41.09
CA ILE A 693 -44.76 -50.62 -41.87
C ILE A 693 -45.81 -50.67 -42.98
N VAL A 694 -47.03 -50.20 -42.72
CA VAL A 694 -48.08 -50.08 -43.74
C VAL A 694 -47.74 -48.99 -44.76
N LEU A 695 -47.14 -47.86 -44.36
CA LEU A 695 -46.70 -46.81 -45.28
C LEU A 695 -45.53 -47.26 -46.16
N ILE A 696 -44.57 -48.01 -45.59
CA ILE A 696 -43.39 -48.54 -46.30
C ILE A 696 -43.77 -49.75 -47.17
N GLY A 697 -44.83 -50.48 -46.83
CA GLY A 697 -45.37 -51.56 -47.67
C GLY A 697 -46.33 -51.09 -48.78
N ALA A 698 -46.76 -49.82 -48.76
CA ALA A 698 -47.66 -49.22 -49.75
C ALA A 698 -46.97 -48.17 -50.66
N LEU A 699 -45.67 -47.94 -50.46
CA LEU A 699 -44.75 -47.16 -51.31
C LEU A 699 -43.77 -48.12 -51.99
#